data_AF-A0ABD2Q7E9-F1
#
_entry.id   AF-A0ABD2Q7E9-F1
#
_cell.length_a   1.000
_cell.length_b   1.000
_cell.length_c   1.000
_cell.angle_alpha   90.00
_cell.angle_beta   90.00
_cell.angle_gamma   90.00
#
_symmetry.space_group_name_H-M   'P 1'
#
loop_
_entity.id
_entity.type
_entity.pdbx_description
1 polymer ?
#
loop_
_entity_poly.entity_id
_entity_poly.type
_entity_poly.pdbx_seq_one_letter_code
_entity_poly.pdbx_strand_id
1 'polypeptide(L)'
;MGYLDEKVGFIGNLYGSVFHIIKKLTRSRNSHIFARKKLAFFVTVCLFLSLYFTLKFIVSYIEIDYIATDKLSICIEDRLKKFSKKLKTNDAVLLEDRGSGQSQIPFIGNGHIGLSFVPSGGIFLRGKEFLSILLSKNLIVNLNLGDYMAQDAHLVDLQEGILHKFRCFKHTDELCISSSSSIFAHRSIPELVVQDLIIHNPKRQKIEIEFSPDIHTPIPGLLFSAESIKVTGDHEYEFQVLLIDPSYVSDHSVNLHDHANTGLDLLKSNLSDRSSFSFRSPSRSESVYLLVVFAKPNLPKSVELASSETHTFHYLYGIKSAPDWIILPSIKTPDISSFSPVLKSALQSQIDAVKSFLLDTMRRSLAMTQEDLYSKHTSAWTSLWRTGFFISPSKADDALNGDRYNLTMYYLLSNVPSQPTAKMPGKSSLCYDGPSTLFSSQLWQPVNTNPTLLALVDLWFVTLRKRGCEPLLGSGEDLIQAMIYSMAALKMSHEHLTMWLKPHDLNRAIHFRRVRVLPSDVYVDFGIRYHQVHSATEVSHDLYARKCKMEESSTKLFVCAANCDPIDSLGDSETSVIIYETNPPSALMHLSTDEKSLVDFKRSQHHNDVQMAEGPRHDLISVHLHGHMLRGLPMFFWITLGFLVVVFHLFICRIVYAELWKGGGPTLPTSSTTPKRHSGSYGHSWDSHSATMASIYVNSHLANRRRQAQHNYRDQLP
;
A
#
# COMPACT_ATOMS: atom_id res chain seq x y z
N MET A 1 -7.40 -16.93 -36.12
CA MET A 1 -6.94 -16.14 -37.28
C MET A 1 -8.04 -15.84 -38.31
N GLY A 2 -8.97 -16.77 -38.62
CA GLY A 2 -10.03 -16.53 -39.63
C GLY A 2 -11.11 -15.48 -39.31
N TYR A 3 -11.29 -15.06 -38.05
CA TYR A 3 -12.31 -14.08 -37.64
C TYR A 3 -11.81 -12.61 -37.69
N LEU A 4 -10.50 -12.41 -37.81
CA LEU A 4 -9.87 -11.09 -37.92
C LEU A 4 -9.86 -10.56 -39.37
N ASP A 5 -9.71 -11.44 -40.36
CA ASP A 5 -9.71 -11.06 -41.78
C ASP A 5 -11.05 -10.49 -42.25
N GLU A 6 -12.17 -11.02 -41.73
CA GLU A 6 -13.51 -10.60 -42.14
C GLU A 6 -13.86 -9.18 -41.64
N LYS A 7 -13.31 -8.77 -40.48
CA LYS A 7 -13.57 -7.44 -39.88
C LYS A 7 -12.59 -6.36 -40.34
N VAL A 8 -11.33 -6.72 -40.64
CA VAL A 8 -10.38 -5.79 -41.28
C VAL A 8 -10.84 -5.42 -42.70
N GLY A 9 -11.44 -6.37 -43.42
CA GLY A 9 -12.07 -6.12 -44.73
C GLY A 9 -13.25 -5.13 -44.66
N PHE A 10 -14.07 -5.20 -43.61
CA PHE A 10 -15.21 -4.30 -43.41
C PHE A 10 -14.76 -2.84 -43.18
N ILE A 11 -13.70 -2.63 -42.40
CA ILE A 11 -13.14 -1.31 -42.12
C ILE A 11 -12.49 -0.73 -43.39
N GLY A 12 -11.73 -1.53 -44.15
CA GLY A 12 -11.15 -1.11 -45.42
C GLY A 12 -12.19 -0.62 -46.45
N ASN A 13 -13.35 -1.27 -46.51
CA ASN A 13 -14.45 -0.90 -47.41
C ASN A 13 -15.14 0.43 -47.00
N LEU A 14 -15.25 0.70 -45.69
CA LEU A 14 -15.82 1.94 -45.17
C LEU A 14 -14.94 3.15 -45.51
N TYR A 15 -13.62 3.02 -45.35
CA TYR A 15 -12.65 4.07 -45.72
C TYR A 15 -12.59 4.30 -47.24
N GLY A 16 -12.70 3.24 -48.04
CA GLY A 16 -12.79 3.34 -49.51
C GLY A 16 -13.99 4.15 -50.00
N SER A 17 -15.15 3.96 -49.35
CA SER A 17 -16.39 4.67 -49.70
C SER A 17 -16.36 6.15 -49.33
N VAL A 18 -15.77 6.51 -48.17
CA VAL A 18 -15.58 7.92 -47.77
C VAL A 18 -14.63 8.65 -48.71
N PHE A 19 -13.53 8.00 -49.12
CA PHE A 19 -12.59 8.58 -50.09
C PHE A 19 -13.25 8.83 -51.45
N HIS A 20 -14.17 7.95 -51.88
CA HIS A 20 -14.91 8.09 -53.12
C HIS A 20 -15.94 9.25 -53.07
N ILE A 21 -16.53 9.52 -51.91
CA ILE A 21 -17.45 10.66 -51.69
C ILE A 21 -16.67 11.99 -51.73
N ILE A 22 -15.48 12.04 -51.12
CA ILE A 22 -14.60 13.22 -51.16
C ILE A 22 -14.19 13.57 -52.61
N LYS A 23 -13.87 12.55 -53.41
CA LYS A 23 -13.54 12.70 -54.84
C LYS A 23 -14.73 13.20 -55.68
N LYS A 24 -15.96 12.88 -55.26
CA LYS A 24 -17.20 13.35 -55.92
C LYS A 24 -17.52 14.80 -55.54
N LEU A 25 -17.27 15.19 -54.28
CA LEU A 25 -17.43 16.57 -53.79
C LEU A 25 -16.41 17.55 -54.39
N THR A 26 -15.24 17.08 -54.82
CA THR A 26 -14.22 17.92 -55.50
C THR A 26 -14.57 18.26 -56.95
N ARG A 27 -15.59 17.65 -57.55
CA ARG A 27 -15.91 17.80 -59.00
C ARG A 27 -17.07 18.74 -59.33
N SER A 28 -17.72 19.38 -58.34
CA SER A 28 -18.81 20.35 -58.59
C SER A 28 -18.30 21.80 -58.66
N ARG A 29 -18.42 22.42 -59.85
CA ARG A 29 -18.08 23.82 -60.16
C ARG A 29 -19.17 24.76 -59.61
N ASN A 30 -18.83 25.59 -58.61
CA ASN A 30 -19.16 27.02 -58.52
C ASN A 30 -18.78 27.67 -57.16
N SER A 31 -18.04 28.78 -57.27
CA SER A 31 -18.05 30.03 -56.48
C SER A 31 -17.83 30.12 -54.95
N HIS A 32 -17.27 29.16 -54.22
CA HIS A 32 -16.76 29.47 -52.86
C HIS A 32 -15.46 28.73 -52.52
N ILE A 33 -14.33 29.25 -53.00
CA ILE A 33 -12.98 28.65 -52.81
C ILE A 33 -12.55 28.67 -51.34
N PHE A 34 -12.93 29.69 -50.56
CA PHE A 34 -12.53 29.83 -49.15
C PHE A 34 -13.25 28.84 -48.20
N ALA A 35 -14.55 28.61 -48.43
CA ALA A 35 -15.34 27.65 -47.65
C ALA A 35 -14.91 26.20 -47.93
N ARG A 36 -14.51 25.90 -49.18
CA ARG A 36 -14.03 24.57 -49.59
C ARG A 36 -12.69 24.19 -48.97
N LYS A 37 -11.76 25.15 -48.83
CA LYS A 37 -10.47 24.92 -48.15
C LYS A 37 -10.66 24.68 -46.65
N LYS A 38 -11.55 25.43 -45.99
CA LYS A 38 -11.91 25.22 -44.58
C LYS A 38 -12.63 23.89 -44.34
N LEU A 39 -13.57 23.53 -45.22
CA LEU A 39 -14.28 22.24 -45.14
C LEU A 39 -13.34 21.05 -45.38
N ALA A 40 -12.46 21.15 -46.39
CA ALA A 40 -11.46 20.11 -46.64
C ALA A 40 -10.50 19.95 -45.45
N PHE A 41 -10.01 21.07 -44.89
CA PHE A 41 -9.17 21.04 -43.69
C PHE A 41 -9.90 20.42 -42.49
N PHE A 42 -11.16 20.80 -42.25
CA PHE A 42 -11.97 20.24 -41.16
C PHE A 42 -12.20 18.74 -41.33
N VAL A 43 -12.53 18.28 -42.54
CA VAL A 43 -12.71 16.85 -42.84
C VAL A 43 -11.39 16.08 -42.68
N THR A 44 -10.25 16.64 -43.09
CA THR A 44 -8.94 16.03 -42.89
C THR A 44 -8.59 15.93 -41.40
N VAL A 45 -8.86 16.98 -40.61
CA VAL A 45 -8.65 16.97 -39.16
C VAL A 45 -9.56 15.95 -38.48
N CYS A 46 -10.85 15.87 -38.86
CA CYS A 46 -11.77 14.86 -38.34
C CYS A 46 -11.34 13.43 -38.70
N LEU A 47 -10.82 13.20 -39.91
CA LEU A 47 -10.28 11.90 -40.31
C LEU A 47 -9.02 11.55 -39.52
N PHE A 48 -8.13 12.52 -39.28
CA PHE A 48 -6.94 12.31 -38.45
C PHE A 48 -7.30 12.01 -36.99
N LEU A 49 -8.27 12.74 -36.41
CA LEU A 49 -8.77 12.47 -35.07
C LEU A 49 -9.44 11.11 -35.00
N SER A 50 -10.29 10.77 -35.97
CA SER A 50 -10.92 9.45 -36.08
C SER A 50 -9.88 8.33 -36.18
N LEU A 51 -8.84 8.49 -37.01
CA LEU A 51 -7.74 7.54 -37.12
C LEU A 51 -6.97 7.42 -35.81
N TYR A 52 -6.67 8.54 -35.15
CA TYR A 52 -6.00 8.55 -33.84
C TYR A 52 -6.82 7.82 -32.76
N PHE A 53 -8.12 8.11 -32.67
CA PHE A 53 -9.00 7.46 -31.70
C PHE A 53 -9.25 5.99 -32.02
N THR A 54 -9.41 5.62 -33.29
CA THR A 54 -9.56 4.20 -33.69
C THR A 54 -8.27 3.43 -33.50
N LEU A 55 -7.10 4.01 -33.77
CA LEU A 55 -5.82 3.35 -33.52
C LEU A 55 -5.56 3.19 -32.02
N LYS A 56 -5.89 4.20 -31.21
CA LYS A 56 -5.87 4.08 -29.74
C LYS A 56 -6.87 3.05 -29.23
N PHE A 57 -8.06 3.01 -29.80
CA PHE A 57 -9.09 2.03 -29.44
C PHE A 57 -8.64 0.62 -29.81
N ILE A 58 -8.09 0.40 -31.01
CA ILE A 58 -7.53 -0.88 -31.45
C ILE A 58 -6.34 -1.29 -30.59
N VAL A 59 -5.40 -0.39 -30.30
CA VAL A 59 -4.26 -0.69 -29.40
C VAL A 59 -4.71 -0.95 -27.96
N SER A 60 -5.77 -0.29 -27.49
CA SER A 60 -6.38 -0.58 -26.19
C SER A 60 -7.19 -1.87 -26.17
N TYR A 61 -7.68 -2.34 -27.32
CA TYR A 61 -8.45 -3.58 -27.46
C TYR A 61 -7.55 -4.79 -27.77
N ILE A 62 -6.34 -4.54 -28.28
CA ILE A 62 -5.25 -5.50 -28.45
C ILE A 62 -4.25 -5.27 -27.30
N GLU A 63 -4.71 -5.34 -26.05
CA GLU A 63 -3.81 -5.76 -24.99
C GLU A 63 -3.48 -7.23 -25.27
N ILE A 64 -2.29 -7.48 -25.83
CA ILE A 64 -1.74 -8.83 -25.81
C ILE A 64 -1.51 -9.12 -24.32
N ASP A 65 -2.29 -10.02 -23.74
CA ASP A 65 -2.29 -10.27 -22.29
C ASP A 65 -0.89 -10.59 -21.74
N TYR A 66 0.02 -11.10 -22.60
CA TYR A 66 1.36 -11.54 -22.21
C TYR A 66 2.42 -11.33 -23.29
N ILE A 67 3.58 -10.79 -22.91
CA ILE A 67 4.74 -10.69 -23.82
C ILE A 67 5.44 -12.04 -23.93
N ALA A 68 5.59 -12.55 -25.16
CA ALA A 68 6.49 -13.66 -25.46
C ALA A 68 7.95 -13.17 -25.44
N THR A 69 8.72 -13.61 -24.45
CA THR A 69 10.12 -13.21 -24.27
C THR A 69 10.99 -14.39 -23.84
N ASP A 70 12.26 -14.35 -24.19
CA ASP A 70 13.31 -15.28 -23.77
C ASP A 70 14.09 -14.76 -22.54
N LYS A 71 13.73 -13.61 -21.97
CA LYS A 71 14.39 -13.03 -20.79
C LYS A 71 13.47 -13.07 -19.57
N LEU A 72 13.94 -13.72 -18.50
CA LEU A 72 13.22 -13.83 -17.23
C LEU A 72 12.88 -12.46 -16.61
N SER A 73 13.81 -11.49 -16.68
CA SER A 73 13.58 -10.15 -16.13
C SER A 73 12.44 -9.41 -16.85
N ILE A 74 12.41 -9.49 -18.19
CA ILE A 74 11.35 -8.88 -19.00
C ILE A 74 10.01 -9.56 -18.72
N CYS A 75 10.01 -10.89 -18.56
CA CYS A 75 8.81 -11.65 -18.20
C CYS A 75 8.23 -11.20 -16.86
N ILE A 76 9.06 -11.01 -15.82
CA ILE A 76 8.61 -10.53 -14.51
C ILE A 76 8.15 -9.07 -14.56
N GLU A 77 8.91 -8.19 -15.21
CA GLU A 77 8.54 -6.77 -15.36
C GLU A 77 7.20 -6.59 -16.08
N ASP A 78 6.92 -7.40 -17.10
CA ASP A 78 5.64 -7.42 -17.80
C ASP A 78 4.48 -7.76 -16.84
N ARG A 79 4.65 -8.74 -15.96
CA ARG A 79 3.64 -9.12 -14.94
C ARG A 79 3.43 -8.02 -13.90
N LEU A 80 4.47 -7.29 -13.53
CA LEU A 80 4.42 -6.22 -12.54
C LEU A 80 3.86 -4.90 -13.11
N LYS A 81 3.90 -4.71 -14.44
CA LYS A 81 3.49 -3.48 -15.12
C LYS A 81 2.08 -3.03 -14.72
N LYS A 82 1.14 -3.96 -14.56
CA LYS A 82 -0.26 -3.67 -14.15
C LYS A 82 -0.37 -3.07 -12.74
N PHE A 83 0.61 -3.30 -11.86
CA PHE A 83 0.67 -2.75 -10.50
C PHE A 83 1.50 -1.47 -10.39
N SER A 84 2.08 -0.97 -11.49
CA SER A 84 2.97 0.20 -11.46
C SER A 84 2.37 1.44 -10.80
N LYS A 85 1.04 1.63 -10.91
CA LYS A 85 0.33 2.71 -10.20
C LYS A 85 0.26 2.45 -8.70
N LYS A 86 -0.15 1.24 -8.28
CA LYS A 86 -0.28 0.86 -6.87
C LYS A 86 1.06 0.86 -6.13
N LEU A 87 2.14 0.44 -6.81
CA LEU A 87 3.50 0.52 -6.29
C LEU A 87 3.95 1.97 -6.07
N LYS A 88 3.61 2.90 -6.97
CA LYS A 88 3.95 4.33 -6.81
C LYS A 88 3.17 5.01 -5.67
N THR A 89 1.95 4.54 -5.39
CA THR A 89 1.10 5.08 -4.32
C THR A 89 1.30 4.38 -2.99
N ASN A 90 2.18 3.37 -2.91
CA ASN A 90 2.35 2.49 -1.74
C ASN A 90 1.05 1.77 -1.32
N ASP A 91 0.15 1.51 -2.29
CA ASP A 91 -1.04 0.68 -2.11
C ASP A 91 -0.75 -0.80 -2.34
N ALA A 92 0.40 -1.10 -2.95
CA ALA A 92 0.98 -2.42 -3.06
C ALA A 92 2.48 -2.35 -2.73
N VAL A 93 3.01 -3.44 -2.21
CA VAL A 93 4.43 -3.57 -1.85
C VAL A 93 5.04 -4.73 -2.60
N LEU A 94 6.14 -4.47 -3.31
CA LEU A 94 6.97 -5.50 -3.93
C LEU A 94 7.96 -6.02 -2.90
N LEU A 95 7.94 -7.33 -2.67
CA LEU A 95 8.78 -8.04 -1.73
C LEU A 95 9.88 -8.74 -2.54
N GLU A 96 10.97 -8.02 -2.84
CA GLU A 96 12.12 -8.58 -3.55
C GLU A 96 13.10 -9.26 -2.59
N ASP A 97 13.67 -10.39 -2.99
CA ASP A 97 14.81 -11.07 -2.34
C ASP A 97 16.17 -10.46 -2.74
N ARG A 98 16.17 -9.32 -3.44
CA ARG A 98 17.40 -8.66 -3.88
C ARG A 98 18.01 -7.95 -2.68
N GLY A 99 19.30 -8.18 -2.43
CA GLY A 99 20.09 -7.73 -1.28
C GLY A 99 20.17 -6.23 -0.96
N SER A 100 19.19 -5.41 -1.34
CA SER A 100 18.93 -4.08 -0.79
C SER A 100 18.15 -4.16 0.52
N GLY A 101 18.79 -4.70 1.56
CA GLY A 101 18.61 -4.33 2.97
C GLY A 101 17.27 -4.52 3.70
N GLN A 102 16.13 -4.76 3.04
CA GLN A 102 14.83 -4.88 3.73
C GLN A 102 13.97 -6.00 3.11
N SER A 103 14.37 -7.25 3.34
CA SER A 103 13.51 -8.40 3.09
C SER A 103 12.30 -8.33 4.04
N GLN A 104 11.11 -8.10 3.48
CA GLN A 104 9.84 -8.10 4.20
C GLN A 104 9.10 -9.41 3.93
N ILE A 105 8.37 -9.93 4.91
CA ILE A 105 7.68 -11.22 4.71
C ILE A 105 6.44 -11.09 3.82
N PRO A 106 6.26 -11.99 2.83
CA PRO A 106 4.97 -12.18 2.18
C PRO A 106 4.02 -12.85 3.15
N PHE A 107 2.99 -12.11 3.58
CA PHE A 107 1.97 -12.58 4.52
C PHE A 107 0.58 -12.14 4.07
N ILE A 108 -0.41 -12.99 4.28
CA ILE A 108 -1.83 -12.66 4.13
C ILE A 108 -2.58 -13.17 5.35
N GLY A 109 -3.71 -12.54 5.70
CA GLY A 109 -4.56 -13.04 6.77
C GLY A 109 -5.91 -12.32 6.84
N ASN A 110 -6.87 -12.98 7.48
CA ASN A 110 -8.24 -12.49 7.72
C ASN A 110 -8.61 -12.43 9.20
N GLY A 111 -7.63 -12.58 10.11
CA GLY A 111 -7.83 -12.65 11.56
C GLY A 111 -8.27 -13.99 12.12
N HIS A 112 -8.60 -14.97 11.27
CA HIS A 112 -8.85 -16.36 11.64
C HIS A 112 -7.76 -17.30 11.14
N ILE A 113 -7.34 -17.05 9.90
CA ILE A 113 -6.29 -17.76 9.17
C ILE A 113 -5.29 -16.71 8.67
N GLY A 114 -4.00 -17.01 8.81
CA GLY A 114 -2.92 -16.32 8.12
C GLY A 114 -2.02 -17.30 7.39
N LEU A 115 -1.35 -16.84 6.34
CA LEU A 115 -0.39 -17.62 5.57
C LEU A 115 0.87 -16.80 5.39
N SER A 116 2.01 -17.39 5.75
CA SER A 116 3.34 -16.82 5.50
C SER A 116 4.07 -17.62 4.43
N PHE A 117 4.67 -16.93 3.47
CA PHE A 117 5.32 -17.51 2.28
C PHE A 117 6.85 -17.38 2.33
N VAL A 118 7.42 -17.30 3.53
CA VAL A 118 8.87 -17.46 3.74
C VAL A 118 9.24 -18.95 3.73
N PRO A 119 10.53 -19.34 3.59
CA PRO A 119 10.93 -20.75 3.59
C PRO A 119 10.52 -21.52 4.86
N SER A 120 10.53 -20.87 6.02
CA SER A 120 9.97 -21.39 7.29
C SER A 120 8.49 -21.05 7.47
N GLY A 121 7.78 -20.84 6.36
CA GLY A 121 6.41 -20.39 6.26
C GLY A 121 5.42 -21.41 6.79
N GLY A 122 4.17 -20.99 6.90
CA GLY A 122 3.15 -21.83 7.52
C GLY A 122 1.81 -21.13 7.66
N ILE A 123 0.88 -21.85 8.26
CA ILE A 123 -0.49 -21.42 8.49
C ILE A 123 -0.58 -20.90 9.91
N PHE A 124 -0.99 -19.66 10.07
CA PHE A 124 -1.32 -19.10 11.35
C PHE A 124 -2.81 -19.27 11.62
N LEU A 125 -3.15 -19.77 12.81
CA LEU A 125 -4.52 -19.80 13.31
C LEU A 125 -4.68 -18.78 14.43
N ARG A 126 -5.92 -18.30 14.56
CA ARG A 126 -6.30 -17.38 15.63
C ARG A 126 -6.10 -18.02 17.00
N GLY A 127 -5.29 -17.36 17.83
CA GLY A 127 -5.21 -17.62 19.25
C GLY A 127 -6.28 -16.84 20.01
N LYS A 128 -5.91 -16.24 21.15
CA LYS A 128 -6.86 -15.48 21.98
C LYS A 128 -7.32 -14.18 21.30
N GLU A 129 -6.38 -13.40 20.78
CA GLU A 129 -6.65 -12.03 20.30
C GLU A 129 -6.30 -11.84 18.82
N PHE A 130 -5.18 -12.39 18.39
CA PHE A 130 -4.65 -12.32 17.03
C PHE A 130 -4.14 -13.70 16.55
N LEU A 131 -3.57 -13.77 15.36
CA LEU A 131 -3.03 -15.02 14.81
C LEU A 131 -1.69 -15.36 15.49
N SER A 132 -1.70 -16.33 16.41
CA SER A 132 -0.52 -16.69 17.22
C SER A 132 -0.15 -18.17 17.20
N ILE A 133 -0.97 -19.01 16.57
CA ILE A 133 -0.75 -20.46 16.49
C ILE A 133 -0.16 -20.78 15.12
N LEU A 134 1.13 -21.08 15.05
CA LEU A 134 1.83 -21.36 13.79
C LEU A 134 1.87 -22.87 13.50
N LEU A 135 1.37 -23.26 12.34
CA LEU A 135 1.46 -24.60 11.81
C LEU A 135 2.45 -24.61 10.66
N SER A 136 3.55 -25.36 10.80
CA SER A 136 4.53 -25.61 9.73
C SER A 136 3.95 -26.54 8.65
N LYS A 137 2.90 -26.09 7.97
CA LYS A 137 2.23 -26.79 6.87
C LYS A 137 2.07 -25.81 5.72
N ASN A 138 2.38 -26.25 4.50
CA ASN A 138 2.07 -25.50 3.30
C ASN A 138 0.77 -26.03 2.70
N LEU A 139 -0.17 -25.11 2.46
CA LEU A 139 -1.45 -25.43 1.84
C LEU A 139 -1.48 -25.09 0.34
N ILE A 140 -0.58 -24.21 -0.10
CA ILE A 140 -0.62 -23.56 -1.40
C ILE A 140 0.12 -24.38 -2.44
N VAL A 141 -0.47 -24.48 -3.63
CA VAL A 141 0.10 -25.22 -4.76
C VAL A 141 1.17 -24.38 -5.45
N ASN A 142 2.32 -25.00 -5.69
CA ASN A 142 3.41 -24.40 -6.43
C ASN A 142 3.69 -25.19 -7.71
N LEU A 143 4.23 -24.48 -8.70
CA LEU A 143 4.69 -25.06 -9.94
C LEU A 143 6.16 -25.44 -9.83
N ASN A 144 6.46 -26.69 -10.15
CA ASN A 144 7.82 -27.15 -10.34
C ASN A 144 8.01 -27.60 -11.79
N LEU A 145 9.07 -27.09 -12.42
CA LEU A 145 9.40 -27.36 -13.82
C LEU A 145 10.82 -27.95 -13.92
N GLY A 146 11.20 -28.80 -12.97
CA GLY A 146 12.45 -29.56 -13.00
C GLY A 146 13.67 -28.69 -13.30
N ASP A 147 14.27 -28.90 -14.47
CA ASP A 147 15.53 -28.28 -14.93
C ASP A 147 15.41 -26.80 -15.37
N TYR A 148 14.23 -26.19 -15.29
CA TYR A 148 14.03 -24.81 -15.71
C TYR A 148 14.60 -23.81 -14.70
N MET A 149 15.30 -22.80 -15.20
CA MET A 149 15.66 -21.62 -14.39
C MET A 149 14.39 -20.83 -14.08
N ALA A 150 14.22 -20.44 -12.82
CA ALA A 150 13.07 -19.66 -12.38
C ALA A 150 13.48 -18.29 -11.83
N GLN A 151 12.65 -17.28 -12.06
CA GLN A 151 12.70 -16.01 -11.36
C GLN A 151 11.33 -15.73 -10.75
N ASP A 152 11.33 -15.29 -9.49
CA ASP A 152 10.12 -15.12 -8.69
C ASP A 152 9.99 -13.64 -8.27
N ALA A 153 8.76 -13.17 -8.15
CA ALA A 153 8.42 -11.88 -7.57
C ALA A 153 7.15 -12.00 -6.74
N HIS A 154 7.18 -11.45 -5.53
CA HIS A 154 6.05 -11.43 -4.62
C HIS A 154 5.57 -10.00 -4.45
N LEU A 155 4.28 -9.76 -4.65
CA LEU A 155 3.65 -8.45 -4.50
C LEU A 155 2.42 -8.60 -3.62
N VAL A 156 2.35 -7.83 -2.54
CA VAL A 156 1.15 -7.77 -1.70
C VAL A 156 0.37 -6.52 -2.05
N ASP A 157 -0.88 -6.70 -2.47
CA ASP A 157 -1.85 -5.63 -2.63
C ASP A 157 -2.47 -5.32 -1.27
N LEU A 158 -2.12 -4.18 -0.67
CA LEU A 158 -2.51 -3.86 0.70
C LEU A 158 -4.00 -3.51 0.77
N GLN A 159 -4.53 -2.83 -0.25
CA GLN A 159 -5.92 -2.38 -0.29
C GLN A 159 -6.91 -3.52 -0.56
N GLU A 160 -6.49 -4.51 -1.35
CA GLU A 160 -7.32 -5.67 -1.68
C GLU A 160 -7.05 -6.85 -0.74
N GLY A 161 -5.88 -6.89 -0.11
CA GLY A 161 -5.46 -7.95 0.80
C GLY A 161 -5.08 -9.26 0.12
N ILE A 162 -4.49 -9.14 -1.07
CA ILE A 162 -4.17 -10.26 -1.96
C ILE A 162 -2.65 -10.33 -2.16
N LEU A 163 -2.08 -11.52 -2.02
CA LEU A 163 -0.72 -11.80 -2.44
C LEU A 163 -0.71 -12.25 -3.90
N HIS A 164 0.06 -11.56 -4.72
CA HIS A 164 0.37 -11.96 -6.07
C HIS A 164 1.78 -12.53 -6.14
N LYS A 165 1.87 -13.79 -6.56
CA LYS A 165 3.11 -14.50 -6.86
C LYS A 165 3.27 -14.56 -8.38
N PHE A 166 4.35 -13.99 -8.88
CA PHE A 166 4.74 -14.12 -10.29
C PHE A 166 5.98 -14.98 -10.37
N ARG A 167 5.95 -15.98 -11.24
CA ARG A 167 7.08 -16.86 -11.47
C ARG A 167 7.23 -17.14 -12.95
N CYS A 168 8.40 -16.79 -13.48
CA CYS A 168 8.77 -17.00 -14.86
C CYS A 168 9.82 -18.12 -14.91
N PHE A 169 9.67 -19.03 -15.86
CA PHE A 169 10.52 -20.19 -16.05
C PHE A 169 11.13 -20.15 -17.44
N LYS A 170 12.42 -20.49 -17.52
CA LYS A 170 13.16 -20.56 -18.79
C LYS A 170 13.97 -21.84 -18.87
N HIS A 171 13.88 -22.47 -20.03
CA HIS A 171 14.80 -23.51 -20.48
C HIS A 171 15.70 -22.94 -21.59
N THR A 172 16.87 -23.52 -21.82
CA THR A 172 17.93 -22.97 -22.69
C THR A 172 17.40 -22.57 -24.07
N ASP A 173 17.61 -21.30 -24.46
CA ASP A 173 17.19 -20.70 -25.75
C ASP A 173 15.70 -20.80 -26.12
N GLU A 174 14.82 -20.89 -25.12
CA GLU A 174 13.37 -20.98 -25.31
C GLU A 174 12.60 -19.77 -24.74
N LEU A 175 11.35 -19.61 -25.20
CA LEU A 175 10.41 -18.62 -24.65
C LEU A 175 10.06 -18.95 -23.19
N CYS A 176 9.91 -17.91 -22.37
CA CYS A 176 9.60 -18.04 -20.96
C CYS A 176 8.15 -18.51 -20.76
N ILE A 177 7.97 -19.52 -19.92
CA ILE A 177 6.65 -19.87 -19.39
C ILE A 177 6.41 -18.98 -18.18
N SER A 178 5.21 -18.43 -18.03
CA SER A 178 4.90 -17.60 -16.87
C SER A 178 3.75 -18.17 -16.07
N SER A 179 3.82 -18.02 -14.77
CA SER A 179 2.75 -18.31 -13.84
C SER A 179 2.45 -17.10 -12.98
N SER A 180 1.17 -16.84 -12.78
CA SER A 180 0.65 -15.79 -11.91
C SER A 180 -0.30 -16.45 -10.93
N SER A 181 -0.01 -16.36 -9.63
CA SER A 181 -0.91 -16.84 -8.60
C SER A 181 -1.41 -15.67 -7.76
N SER A 182 -2.72 -15.60 -7.56
CA SER A 182 -3.37 -14.66 -6.64
C SER A 182 -3.90 -15.45 -5.46
N ILE A 183 -3.46 -15.11 -4.25
CA ILE A 183 -3.73 -15.89 -3.05
C ILE A 183 -4.27 -14.96 -1.96
N PHE A 184 -5.38 -15.32 -1.34
CA PHE A 184 -5.97 -14.53 -0.25
C PHE A 184 -6.73 -15.40 0.75
N ALA A 185 -6.64 -15.02 2.04
CA ALA A 185 -7.53 -15.51 3.08
C ALA A 185 -8.83 -14.71 2.99
N HIS A 186 -9.95 -15.37 2.71
CA HIS A 186 -11.20 -14.68 2.42
C HIS A 186 -11.68 -13.90 3.66
N ARG A 187 -11.92 -12.60 3.52
CA ARG A 187 -12.11 -11.73 4.69
C ARG A 187 -13.51 -11.85 5.31
N SER A 188 -14.52 -12.12 4.47
CA SER A 188 -15.92 -12.29 4.89
C SER A 188 -16.34 -13.75 5.13
N ILE A 189 -15.46 -14.72 4.82
CA ILE A 189 -15.70 -16.16 4.97
C ILE A 189 -14.48 -16.68 5.73
N PRO A 190 -14.51 -16.68 7.08
CA PRO A 190 -13.34 -16.90 7.93
C PRO A 190 -12.54 -18.17 7.62
N GLU A 191 -13.24 -19.23 7.23
CA GLU A 191 -12.69 -20.57 7.01
C GLU A 191 -12.03 -20.76 5.64
N LEU A 192 -12.14 -19.80 4.72
CA LEU A 192 -11.80 -19.99 3.32
C LEU A 192 -10.48 -19.32 2.94
N VAL A 193 -9.61 -20.06 2.28
CA VAL A 193 -8.45 -19.55 1.54
C VAL A 193 -8.68 -19.82 0.06
N VAL A 194 -8.41 -18.83 -0.79
CA VAL A 194 -8.56 -18.93 -2.24
C VAL A 194 -7.20 -18.74 -2.90
N GLN A 195 -6.91 -19.59 -3.88
CA GLN A 195 -5.77 -19.47 -4.77
C GLN A 195 -6.25 -19.60 -6.21
N ASP A 196 -6.03 -18.55 -6.99
CA ASP A 196 -6.14 -18.60 -8.44
C ASP A 196 -4.74 -18.75 -9.03
N LEU A 197 -4.58 -19.65 -9.99
CA LEU A 197 -3.32 -19.91 -10.67
C LEU A 197 -3.53 -19.84 -12.18
N ILE A 198 -2.87 -18.88 -12.81
CA ILE A 198 -2.89 -18.67 -14.25
C ILE A 198 -1.51 -19.06 -14.79
N ILE A 199 -1.49 -19.96 -15.76
CA ILE A 199 -0.26 -20.40 -16.42
C ILE A 199 -0.36 -20.08 -17.91
N HIS A 200 0.63 -19.39 -18.43
CA HIS A 200 0.72 -19.04 -19.84
C HIS A 200 1.89 -19.77 -20.48
N ASN A 201 1.59 -20.62 -21.47
CA ASN A 201 2.57 -21.32 -22.29
C ASN A 201 2.68 -20.66 -23.68
N PRO A 202 3.63 -19.74 -23.91
CA PRO A 202 3.82 -19.13 -25.23
C PRO A 202 4.56 -20.02 -26.22
N LYS A 203 4.98 -21.23 -25.82
CA LYS A 203 5.71 -22.13 -26.73
C LYS A 203 4.79 -22.76 -27.76
N ARG A 204 5.40 -23.20 -28.86
CA ARG A 204 4.74 -23.97 -29.93
C ARG A 204 4.54 -25.46 -29.59
N GLN A 205 5.00 -25.89 -28.42
CA GLN A 205 4.97 -27.27 -27.97
C GLN A 205 4.19 -27.38 -26.66
N LYS A 206 3.62 -28.56 -26.44
CA LYS A 206 2.98 -28.90 -25.17
C LYS A 206 4.02 -29.14 -24.08
N ILE A 207 3.65 -28.87 -22.83
CA ILE A 207 4.56 -28.99 -21.69
C ILE A 207 3.79 -29.63 -20.54
N GLU A 208 4.37 -30.68 -19.96
CA GLU A 208 3.85 -31.28 -18.74
C GLU A 208 4.38 -30.49 -17.53
N ILE A 209 3.46 -30.09 -16.65
CA ILE A 209 3.80 -29.38 -15.41
C ILE A 209 3.43 -30.25 -14.22
N GLU A 210 4.39 -30.44 -13.32
CA GLU A 210 4.14 -31.09 -12.05
C GLU A 210 3.74 -30.06 -11.00
N PHE A 211 2.64 -30.36 -10.30
CA PHE A 211 2.24 -29.59 -9.14
C PHE A 211 2.96 -30.15 -7.93
N SER A 212 3.92 -29.39 -7.40
CA SER A 212 4.52 -29.72 -6.13
C SER A 212 3.70 -29.03 -5.04
N PRO A 213 3.14 -29.76 -4.06
CA PRO A 213 2.98 -29.14 -2.74
C PRO A 213 4.37 -28.69 -2.30
N ASP A 214 4.55 -27.51 -1.72
CA ASP A 214 5.87 -27.14 -1.18
C ASP A 214 6.29 -28.21 -0.16
N ILE A 215 7.37 -28.91 -0.49
CA ILE A 215 7.82 -30.13 0.19
C ILE A 215 8.51 -29.79 1.53
N HIS A 216 8.34 -30.71 2.47
CA HIS A 216 9.04 -30.90 3.75
C HIS A 216 8.65 -30.01 4.92
N THR A 217 7.51 -30.29 5.53
CA THR A 217 7.49 -30.60 6.97
C THR A 217 6.28 -31.48 7.28
N PRO A 218 6.44 -32.61 7.99
CA PRO A 218 5.30 -33.31 8.57
C PRO A 218 4.57 -32.35 9.51
N ILE A 219 3.25 -32.42 9.50
CA ILE A 219 2.41 -31.48 10.25
C ILE A 219 2.77 -31.62 11.73
N PRO A 220 3.06 -30.50 12.44
CA PRO A 220 3.10 -30.52 13.89
C PRO A 220 1.69 -30.82 14.42
N GLY A 221 1.41 -32.09 14.71
CA GLY A 221 0.09 -32.54 15.16
C GLY A 221 -0.17 -34.00 14.82
N LEU A 222 -1.01 -34.64 15.63
CA LEU A 222 -1.49 -35.99 15.40
C LEU A 222 -2.50 -35.95 14.25
N LEU A 223 -2.18 -36.53 13.08
CA LEU A 223 -3.19 -36.78 12.05
C LEU A 223 -4.17 -37.82 12.59
N PHE A 224 -5.41 -37.40 12.85
CA PHE A 224 -6.44 -38.25 13.43
C PHE A 224 -7.16 -39.06 12.35
N SER A 225 -7.55 -38.40 11.25
CA SER A 225 -8.20 -39.05 10.11
C SER A 225 -8.04 -38.23 8.84
N ALA A 226 -8.01 -38.90 7.70
CA ALA A 226 -8.10 -38.27 6.38
C ALA A 226 -9.12 -39.04 5.53
N GLU A 227 -10.04 -38.31 4.89
CA GLU A 227 -11.10 -38.90 4.07
C GLU A 227 -11.40 -38.02 2.86
N SER A 228 -11.53 -38.63 1.68
CA SER A 228 -11.98 -37.93 0.47
C SER A 228 -13.50 -37.88 0.41
N ILE A 229 -14.04 -36.68 0.22
CA ILE A 229 -15.48 -36.41 0.20
C ILE A 229 -15.83 -35.61 -1.05
N LYS A 230 -16.83 -36.08 -1.78
CA LYS A 230 -17.41 -35.38 -2.91
C LYS A 230 -18.36 -34.29 -2.40
N VAL A 231 -17.99 -33.02 -2.57
CA VAL A 231 -18.69 -31.87 -1.95
C VAL A 231 -19.85 -31.42 -2.82
N THR A 232 -19.61 -31.19 -4.12
CA THR A 232 -20.61 -30.80 -5.14
C THR A 232 -20.15 -31.25 -6.53
N GLY A 233 -21.07 -31.74 -7.37
CA GLY A 233 -20.77 -32.03 -8.79
C GLY A 233 -19.52 -32.89 -8.97
N ASP A 234 -18.50 -32.37 -9.67
CA ASP A 234 -17.20 -33.02 -9.90
C ASP A 234 -16.10 -32.65 -8.89
N HIS A 235 -16.42 -31.84 -7.87
CA HIS A 235 -15.45 -31.37 -6.88
C HIS A 235 -15.30 -32.35 -5.71
N GLU A 236 -14.14 -32.99 -5.64
CA GLU A 236 -13.72 -33.87 -4.56
C GLU A 236 -12.65 -33.21 -3.69
N TYR A 237 -12.85 -33.29 -2.37
CA TYR A 237 -11.98 -32.68 -1.36
C TYR A 237 -11.51 -33.72 -0.35
N GLU A 238 -10.24 -33.66 0.02
CA GLU A 238 -9.68 -34.43 1.12
C GLU A 238 -9.86 -33.65 2.43
N PHE A 239 -10.61 -34.22 3.37
CA PHE A 239 -10.81 -33.69 4.71
C PHE A 239 -9.83 -34.33 5.69
N GLN A 240 -8.89 -33.55 6.21
CA GLN A 240 -7.88 -33.98 7.17
C GLN A 240 -8.17 -33.41 8.56
N VAL A 241 -8.25 -34.27 9.56
CA VAL A 241 -8.50 -33.93 10.96
C VAL A 241 -7.19 -34.04 11.74
N LEU A 242 -6.81 -32.97 12.42
CA LEU A 242 -5.55 -32.83 13.13
C LEU A 242 -5.75 -32.38 14.57
N LEU A 243 -4.99 -32.99 15.48
CA LEU A 243 -4.88 -32.57 16.88
C LEU A 243 -3.50 -31.94 17.10
N ILE A 244 -3.48 -30.65 17.41
CA ILE A 244 -2.26 -29.84 17.45
C ILE A 244 -1.86 -29.61 18.90
N ASP A 245 -0.62 -29.95 19.24
CA ASP A 245 -0.08 -29.79 20.59
C ASP A 245 0.28 -28.31 20.88
N PRO A 246 -0.05 -27.77 22.07
CA PRO A 246 0.29 -26.42 22.50
C PRO A 246 1.80 -26.15 22.52
N SER A 247 2.67 -27.15 22.55
CA SER A 247 4.13 -26.95 22.42
C SER A 247 4.53 -26.28 21.10
N TYR A 248 3.64 -26.29 20.09
CA TYR A 248 3.82 -25.62 18.80
C TYR A 248 3.19 -24.22 18.73
N VAL A 249 2.61 -23.74 19.84
CA VAL A 249 2.05 -22.39 19.95
C VAL A 249 3.17 -21.45 20.40
N SER A 250 3.52 -20.48 19.56
CA SER A 250 4.57 -19.48 19.84
C SER A 250 4.20 -18.47 20.94
N ASP A 251 3.09 -18.67 21.63
CA ASP A 251 2.51 -17.70 22.54
C ASP A 251 2.96 -17.98 23.98
N HIS A 252 3.90 -17.16 24.47
CA HIS A 252 4.30 -17.15 25.89
C HIS A 252 3.17 -16.67 26.83
N SER A 253 2.03 -16.20 26.31
CA SER A 253 0.90 -15.67 27.07
C SER A 253 -0.31 -16.60 27.18
N VAL A 254 -0.29 -17.77 26.51
CA VAL A 254 -1.32 -18.79 26.70
C VAL A 254 -1.13 -19.41 28.08
N ASN A 255 -1.80 -18.83 29.08
CA ASN A 255 -2.04 -19.50 30.33
C ASN A 255 -2.98 -20.67 30.03
N LEU A 256 -2.41 -21.82 29.65
CA LEU A 256 -3.12 -23.07 29.33
C LEU A 256 -4.19 -23.43 30.36
N HIS A 257 -4.01 -22.93 31.59
CA HIS A 257 -4.90 -23.13 32.70
C HIS A 257 -6.30 -22.50 32.53
N ASP A 258 -6.42 -21.35 31.87
CA ASP A 258 -7.70 -20.65 31.68
C ASP A 258 -8.52 -21.25 30.53
N HIS A 259 -7.85 -21.68 29.45
CA HIS A 259 -8.51 -22.32 28.29
C HIS A 259 -8.93 -23.77 28.56
N ALA A 260 -8.17 -24.48 29.41
CA ALA A 260 -8.53 -25.82 29.87
C ALA A 260 -9.88 -25.83 30.62
N ASN A 261 -10.16 -24.81 31.44
CA ASN A 261 -11.38 -24.76 32.24
C ASN A 261 -12.65 -24.59 31.37
N THR A 262 -12.58 -23.82 30.28
CA THR A 262 -13.72 -23.57 29.37
C THR A 262 -14.06 -24.80 28.50
N GLY A 263 -13.05 -25.48 27.93
CA GLY A 263 -13.27 -26.72 27.17
C GLY A 263 -13.81 -27.87 28.03
N LEU A 264 -13.41 -27.90 29.30
CA LEU A 264 -13.89 -28.86 30.29
C LEU A 264 -15.38 -28.64 30.65
N ASP A 265 -15.85 -27.39 30.70
CA ASP A 265 -17.25 -27.08 31.01
C ASP A 265 -18.23 -27.44 29.87
N LEU A 266 -17.77 -27.41 28.61
CA LEU A 266 -18.52 -27.90 27.45
C LEU A 266 -18.57 -29.44 27.38
N LEU A 267 -17.49 -30.12 27.80
CA LEU A 267 -17.51 -31.57 27.99
C LEU A 267 -18.49 -31.97 29.10
N LYS A 268 -18.52 -31.21 30.20
CA LYS A 268 -19.49 -31.41 31.29
C LYS A 268 -20.94 -31.12 30.87
N SER A 269 -21.20 -30.15 29.99
CA SER A 269 -22.58 -29.83 29.56
C SER A 269 -23.19 -30.90 28.65
N ASN A 270 -22.37 -31.71 27.98
CA ASN A 270 -22.81 -32.81 27.12
C ASN A 270 -22.88 -34.17 27.84
N LEU A 271 -22.48 -34.25 29.11
CA LEU A 271 -22.56 -35.46 29.93
C LEU A 271 -23.76 -35.37 30.87
N SER A 272 -24.69 -36.33 30.74
CA SER A 272 -25.94 -36.43 31.51
C SER A 272 -25.76 -36.83 32.98
N ASP A 273 -24.54 -37.13 33.41
CA ASP A 273 -24.24 -37.52 34.79
C ASP A 273 -23.28 -36.51 35.45
N ARG A 274 -23.85 -35.61 36.27
CA ARG A 274 -23.13 -34.53 36.95
C ARG A 274 -22.36 -34.97 38.21
N SER A 275 -22.37 -36.26 38.57
CA SER A 275 -22.09 -36.66 39.95
C SER A 275 -20.75 -37.34 40.24
N SER A 276 -19.85 -37.56 39.27
CA SER A 276 -18.68 -38.44 39.50
C SER A 276 -17.27 -37.89 39.19
N PHE A 277 -17.09 -36.67 38.70
CA PHE A 277 -15.74 -36.16 38.39
C PHE A 277 -15.49 -34.73 38.86
N SER A 278 -14.69 -34.58 39.92
CA SER A 278 -14.04 -33.30 40.28
C SER A 278 -12.67 -33.23 39.59
N PHE A 279 -12.52 -32.35 38.60
CA PHE A 279 -11.20 -32.09 38.00
C PHE A 279 -10.59 -30.82 38.58
N ARG A 280 -9.43 -30.99 39.22
CA ARG A 280 -8.47 -29.94 39.61
C ARG A 280 -7.57 -29.60 38.41
N SER A 281 -6.76 -28.55 38.55
CA SER A 281 -5.68 -28.14 37.62
C SER A 281 -5.02 -29.28 36.86
N PRO A 282 -4.67 -29.11 35.56
CA PRO A 282 -4.13 -30.18 34.73
C PRO A 282 -2.94 -30.84 35.42
N SER A 283 -3.05 -32.14 35.62
CA SER A 283 -2.00 -32.93 36.24
C SER A 283 -0.81 -33.11 35.28
N ARG A 284 0.36 -33.55 35.76
CA ARG A 284 1.52 -33.91 34.92
C ARG A 284 1.22 -34.98 33.83
N SER A 285 0.04 -35.60 33.86
CA SER A 285 -0.41 -36.66 32.96
C SER A 285 -1.51 -36.25 31.98
N GLU A 286 -1.80 -34.96 31.80
CA GLU A 286 -2.80 -34.46 30.84
C GLU A 286 -2.17 -33.49 29.84
N SER A 287 -2.51 -33.65 28.56
CA SER A 287 -2.06 -32.83 27.43
C SER A 287 -3.26 -32.11 26.81
N VAL A 288 -3.09 -30.83 26.48
CA VAL A 288 -4.12 -30.03 25.80
C VAL A 288 -3.88 -30.12 24.29
N TYR A 289 -4.92 -30.12 23.46
CA TYR A 289 -4.80 -30.17 22.00
C TYR A 289 -5.81 -29.23 21.34
N LEU A 290 -5.43 -28.64 20.21
CA LEU A 290 -6.35 -27.91 19.34
C LEU A 290 -6.80 -28.80 18.18
N LEU A 291 -8.11 -29.00 18.05
CA LEU A 291 -8.69 -29.70 16.92
C LEU A 291 -8.79 -28.78 15.71
N VAL A 292 -8.24 -29.20 14.57
CA VAL A 292 -8.31 -28.47 13.30
C VAL A 292 -8.68 -29.42 12.17
N VAL A 293 -9.65 -29.00 11.35
CA VAL A 293 -10.06 -29.71 10.13
C VAL A 293 -9.65 -28.89 8.92
N PHE A 294 -8.98 -29.54 7.97
CA PHE A 294 -8.61 -28.98 6.68
C PHE A 294 -9.43 -29.64 5.58
N ALA A 295 -9.91 -28.87 4.62
CA ALA A 295 -10.48 -29.34 3.36
C ALA A 295 -9.54 -28.90 2.23
N LYS A 296 -8.85 -29.85 1.62
CA LYS A 296 -7.89 -29.62 0.52
C LYS A 296 -8.47 -30.14 -0.79
N PRO A 297 -8.36 -29.40 -1.91
CA PRO A 297 -8.79 -29.92 -3.21
C PRO A 297 -7.91 -31.11 -3.61
N ASN A 298 -8.52 -32.14 -4.20
CA ASN A 298 -7.77 -33.25 -4.78
C ASN A 298 -7.08 -32.76 -6.07
N LEU A 299 -5.74 -32.69 -6.05
CA LEU A 299 -4.96 -32.09 -7.13
C LEU A 299 -4.45 -33.17 -8.08
N PRO A 300 -4.49 -32.95 -9.41
CA PRO A 300 -3.78 -33.80 -10.34
C PRO A 300 -2.27 -33.71 -10.09
N LYS A 301 -1.56 -34.83 -10.21
CA LYS A 301 -0.09 -34.86 -10.03
C LYS A 301 0.64 -34.01 -11.08
N SER A 302 0.18 -34.11 -12.32
CA SER A 302 0.67 -33.31 -13.44
C SER A 302 -0.49 -32.93 -14.36
N VAL A 303 -0.31 -31.83 -15.10
CA VAL A 303 -1.22 -31.40 -16.18
C VAL A 303 -0.41 -31.04 -17.42
N GLU A 304 -0.89 -31.50 -18.58
CA GLU A 304 -0.32 -31.15 -19.88
C GLU A 304 -0.91 -29.82 -20.36
N LEU A 305 -0.06 -28.80 -20.54
CA LEU A 305 -0.46 -27.51 -21.09
C LEU A 305 -0.33 -27.50 -22.61
N ALA A 306 -1.40 -27.09 -23.30
CA ALA A 306 -1.38 -26.91 -24.74
C ALA A 306 -0.47 -25.75 -25.19
N SER A 307 -0.10 -25.77 -26.46
CA SER A 307 0.72 -24.75 -27.10
C SER A 307 -0.03 -23.42 -27.25
N SER A 308 0.65 -22.30 -26.96
CA SER A 308 0.11 -20.94 -27.14
C SER A 308 -1.19 -20.67 -26.38
N GLU A 309 -1.42 -21.37 -25.28
CA GLU A 309 -2.64 -21.28 -24.48
C GLU A 309 -2.36 -20.81 -23.05
N THR A 310 -3.37 -20.19 -22.47
CA THR A 310 -3.41 -19.78 -21.07
C THR A 310 -4.39 -20.70 -20.35
N HIS A 311 -3.93 -21.37 -19.30
CA HIS A 311 -4.75 -22.22 -18.45
C HIS A 311 -4.96 -21.55 -17.10
N THR A 312 -6.18 -21.65 -16.58
CA THR A 312 -6.55 -21.08 -15.29
C THR A 312 -7.06 -22.18 -14.38
N PHE A 313 -6.53 -22.22 -13.16
CA PHE A 313 -6.93 -23.14 -12.11
C PHE A 313 -7.42 -22.36 -10.89
N HIS A 314 -8.51 -22.84 -10.30
CA HIS A 314 -9.12 -22.25 -9.12
C HIS A 314 -9.10 -23.26 -7.98
N TYR A 315 -8.44 -22.89 -6.89
CA TYR A 315 -8.30 -23.74 -5.71
C TYR A 315 -8.91 -23.03 -4.50
N LEU A 316 -9.88 -23.70 -3.87
CA LEU A 316 -10.46 -23.29 -2.60
C LEU A 316 -9.91 -24.23 -1.53
N TYR A 317 -9.53 -23.69 -0.38
CA TYR A 317 -9.11 -24.48 0.78
C TYR A 317 -9.95 -24.07 1.98
N GLY A 318 -10.42 -25.07 2.71
CA GLY A 318 -11.16 -24.88 3.95
C GLY A 318 -10.28 -25.15 5.16
N ILE A 319 -10.31 -24.28 6.17
CA ILE A 319 -9.63 -24.50 7.45
C ILE A 319 -10.55 -24.07 8.58
N LYS A 320 -10.82 -24.96 9.53
CA LYS A 320 -11.58 -24.64 10.73
C LYS A 320 -10.93 -25.26 11.96
N SER A 321 -10.63 -24.44 12.95
CA SER A 321 -10.31 -24.90 14.30
C SER A 321 -11.56 -24.96 15.17
N ALA A 322 -11.54 -25.86 16.15
CA ALA A 322 -12.49 -25.82 17.25
C ALA A 322 -12.36 -24.49 18.02
N PRO A 323 -13.46 -23.98 18.60
CA PRO A 323 -13.44 -22.75 19.38
C PRO A 323 -12.64 -22.91 20.69
N ASP A 324 -12.65 -24.11 21.26
CA ASP A 324 -12.01 -24.42 22.53
C ASP A 324 -10.94 -25.51 22.37
N TRP A 325 -9.99 -25.48 23.29
CA TRP A 325 -8.96 -26.50 23.39
C TRP A 325 -9.53 -27.77 24.04
N ILE A 326 -9.12 -28.93 23.54
CA ILE A 326 -9.54 -30.24 24.03
C ILE A 326 -8.47 -30.76 24.99
N ILE A 327 -8.87 -31.20 26.18
CA ILE A 327 -7.96 -31.86 27.12
C ILE A 327 -8.02 -33.36 26.87
N LEU A 328 -6.87 -33.97 26.62
CA LEU A 328 -6.72 -35.42 26.50
C LEU A 328 -5.70 -35.91 27.54
N PRO A 329 -5.80 -37.16 28.03
CA PRO A 329 -4.72 -37.77 28.79
C PRO A 329 -3.42 -37.70 27.98
N SER A 330 -2.29 -37.43 28.62
CA SER A 330 -0.99 -37.29 27.96
C SER A 330 -0.57 -38.63 27.36
N ILE A 331 -0.78 -38.79 26.06
CA ILE A 331 -0.39 -40.01 25.35
C ILE A 331 0.94 -39.75 24.66
N LYS A 332 1.93 -40.59 24.97
CA LYS A 332 3.22 -40.59 24.27
C LYS A 332 3.12 -41.17 22.84
N THR A 333 1.98 -41.73 22.45
CA THR A 333 1.77 -42.43 21.17
C THR A 333 0.35 -42.23 20.61
N PRO A 334 0.13 -42.35 19.29
CA PRO A 334 -1.14 -42.02 18.61
C PRO A 334 -2.28 -43.02 18.76
N ASP A 335 -2.22 -43.97 19.70
CA ASP A 335 -3.14 -45.11 19.66
C ASP A 335 -4.47 -44.82 20.37
N ILE A 336 -5.39 -44.24 19.58
CA ILE A 336 -6.79 -43.88 19.92
C ILE A 336 -7.57 -45.09 20.45
N SER A 337 -7.12 -46.32 20.21
CA SER A 337 -7.74 -47.54 20.75
C SER A 337 -7.66 -47.63 22.28
N SER A 338 -6.77 -46.85 22.91
CA SER A 338 -6.59 -46.78 24.37
C SER A 338 -7.55 -45.82 25.09
N PHE A 339 -8.32 -45.02 24.35
CA PHE A 339 -9.26 -44.07 24.97
C PHE A 339 -10.49 -44.76 25.57
N SER A 340 -11.01 -44.20 26.66
CA SER A 340 -12.30 -44.63 27.18
C SER A 340 -13.39 -44.41 26.12
N PRO A 341 -14.42 -45.29 26.07
CA PRO A 341 -15.51 -45.17 25.10
C PRO A 341 -16.20 -43.81 25.15
N VAL A 342 -16.32 -43.24 26.35
CA VAL A 342 -16.92 -41.92 26.59
C VAL A 342 -16.08 -40.82 25.95
N LEU A 343 -14.76 -40.80 26.17
CA LEU A 343 -13.87 -39.79 25.60
C LEU A 343 -13.82 -39.88 24.06
N LYS A 344 -13.80 -41.10 23.52
CA LYS A 344 -13.86 -41.34 22.07
C LYS A 344 -15.15 -40.79 21.46
N SER A 345 -16.29 -41.02 22.11
CA SER A 345 -17.58 -40.50 21.62
C SER A 345 -17.68 -38.97 21.67
N ALA A 346 -17.15 -38.34 22.72
CA ALA A 346 -17.13 -36.89 22.86
C ALA A 346 -16.21 -36.22 21.83
N LEU A 347 -15.02 -36.78 21.62
CA LEU A 347 -14.08 -36.31 20.59
C LEU A 347 -14.68 -36.43 19.18
N GLN A 348 -15.29 -37.58 18.88
CA GLN A 348 -15.95 -37.80 17.59
C GLN A 348 -17.08 -36.79 17.35
N SER A 349 -17.89 -36.50 18.37
CA SER A 349 -18.95 -35.49 18.28
C SER A 349 -18.41 -34.09 17.95
N GLN A 350 -17.28 -33.69 18.54
CA GLN A 350 -16.64 -32.41 18.20
C GLN A 350 -16.05 -32.41 16.79
N ILE A 351 -15.40 -33.50 16.38
CA ILE A 351 -14.89 -33.67 15.01
C ILE A 351 -16.02 -33.54 14.00
N ASP A 352 -17.14 -34.23 14.22
CA ASP A 352 -18.29 -34.21 13.33
C ASP A 352 -18.93 -32.81 13.25
N ALA A 353 -18.99 -32.09 14.38
CA ALA A 353 -19.48 -30.71 14.41
C ALA A 353 -18.59 -29.75 13.60
N VAL A 354 -17.27 -29.81 13.79
CA VAL A 354 -16.32 -28.95 13.05
C VAL A 354 -16.28 -29.32 11.57
N LYS A 355 -16.27 -30.61 11.26
CA LYS A 355 -16.24 -31.14 9.89
C LYS A 355 -17.51 -30.78 9.13
N SER A 356 -18.69 -31.00 9.71
CA SER A 356 -19.97 -30.65 9.08
C SER A 356 -20.10 -29.15 8.80
N PHE A 357 -19.71 -28.30 9.75
CA PHE A 357 -19.67 -26.85 9.57
C PHE A 357 -18.75 -26.43 8.41
N LEU A 358 -17.54 -26.99 8.35
CA LEU A 358 -16.60 -26.69 7.27
C LEU A 358 -17.13 -27.17 5.92
N LEU A 359 -17.71 -28.36 5.88
CA LEU A 359 -18.27 -28.97 4.68
C LEU A 359 -19.43 -28.12 4.11
N ASP A 360 -20.33 -27.62 4.95
CA ASP A 360 -21.41 -26.71 4.53
C ASP A 360 -20.87 -25.35 4.06
N THR A 361 -19.78 -24.87 4.65
CA THR A 361 -19.09 -23.65 4.20
C THR A 361 -18.44 -23.86 2.83
N MET A 362 -17.81 -25.01 2.60
CA MET A 362 -17.27 -25.36 1.28
C MET A 362 -18.37 -25.48 0.22
N ARG A 363 -19.50 -26.13 0.52
CA ARG A 363 -20.67 -26.21 -0.39
C ARG A 363 -21.18 -24.83 -0.81
N ARG A 364 -21.35 -23.92 0.15
CA ARG A 364 -21.80 -22.54 -0.11
C ARG A 364 -20.79 -21.74 -0.92
N SER A 365 -19.50 -21.92 -0.64
CA SER A 365 -18.42 -21.21 -1.33
C SER A 365 -18.28 -21.69 -2.78
N LEU A 366 -18.40 -23.00 -3.03
CA LEU A 366 -18.38 -23.59 -4.38
C LEU A 366 -19.62 -23.26 -5.21
N ALA A 367 -20.73 -22.87 -4.58
CA ALA A 367 -21.93 -22.39 -5.27
C ALA A 367 -21.81 -20.93 -5.75
N MET A 368 -20.79 -20.20 -5.31
CA MET A 368 -20.53 -18.82 -5.74
C MET A 368 -19.58 -18.79 -6.93
N THR A 369 -19.68 -17.74 -7.75
CA THR A 369 -18.68 -17.50 -8.80
C THR A 369 -17.37 -17.00 -8.20
N GLN A 370 -16.28 -17.15 -8.94
CA GLN A 370 -14.97 -16.62 -8.55
C GLN A 370 -15.00 -15.09 -8.41
N GLU A 371 -15.70 -14.40 -9.32
CA GLU A 371 -15.87 -12.95 -9.27
C GLU A 371 -16.62 -12.52 -8.00
N ASP A 372 -17.63 -13.28 -7.56
CA ASP A 372 -18.34 -13.01 -6.31
C ASP A 372 -17.44 -13.18 -5.08
N LEU A 373 -16.62 -14.24 -5.04
CA LEU A 373 -15.66 -14.47 -3.95
C LEU A 373 -14.63 -13.34 -3.88
N TYR A 374 -14.06 -12.98 -5.03
CA TYR A 374 -13.09 -11.88 -5.12
C TYR A 374 -13.72 -10.53 -4.73
N SER A 375 -14.91 -10.22 -5.25
CA SER A 375 -15.63 -8.97 -4.96
C SER A 375 -16.01 -8.85 -3.48
N LYS A 376 -16.52 -9.92 -2.86
CA LYS A 376 -16.83 -9.91 -1.41
C LYS A 376 -15.60 -9.74 -0.55
N HIS A 377 -14.48 -10.39 -0.90
CA HIS A 377 -13.22 -10.25 -0.19
C HIS A 377 -12.67 -8.82 -0.28
N THR A 378 -12.53 -8.29 -1.50
CA THR A 378 -11.99 -6.95 -1.75
C THR A 378 -12.90 -5.85 -1.20
N SER A 379 -14.22 -6.02 -1.24
CA SER A 379 -15.17 -5.10 -0.60
C SER A 379 -14.97 -5.01 0.91
N ALA A 380 -14.70 -6.14 1.58
CA ALA A 380 -14.44 -6.13 3.02
C ALA A 380 -13.11 -5.43 3.37
N TRP A 381 -12.06 -5.64 2.57
CA TRP A 381 -10.79 -4.93 2.75
C TRP A 381 -10.89 -3.44 2.46
N THR A 382 -11.51 -3.06 1.35
CA THR A 382 -11.70 -1.65 0.99
C THR A 382 -12.55 -0.91 2.02
N SER A 383 -13.52 -1.56 2.67
CA SER A 383 -14.29 -0.98 3.78
C SER A 383 -13.39 -0.54 4.93
N LEU A 384 -12.38 -1.36 5.30
CA LEU A 384 -11.45 -1.03 6.37
C LEU A 384 -10.56 0.17 6.03
N TRP A 385 -10.02 0.17 4.81
CA TRP A 385 -9.14 1.24 4.32
C TRP A 385 -9.86 2.57 4.02
N ARG A 386 -11.20 2.62 4.14
CA ARG A 386 -11.95 3.90 4.17
C ARG A 386 -11.45 4.78 5.31
N THR A 387 -11.20 4.16 6.46
CA THR A 387 -10.48 4.79 7.57
C THR A 387 -8.98 4.72 7.26
N GLY A 388 -8.25 5.80 7.49
CA GLY A 388 -6.81 5.73 7.25
C GLY A 388 -6.05 6.98 7.62
N PHE A 389 -4.74 6.87 7.39
CA PHE A 389 -3.75 7.88 7.69
C PHE A 389 -2.86 8.11 6.48
N PHE A 390 -2.45 9.34 6.26
CA PHE A 390 -1.47 9.71 5.25
C PHE A 390 -0.51 10.74 5.82
N ILE A 391 0.78 10.53 5.57
CA ILE A 391 1.84 11.50 5.85
C ILE A 391 2.67 11.74 4.58
N SER A 392 2.88 13.00 4.22
CA SER A 392 3.59 13.37 2.98
C SER A 392 4.96 12.73 2.92
N PRO A 393 5.40 12.12 1.80
CA PRO A 393 6.64 11.34 1.73
C PRO A 393 7.86 12.16 2.14
N SER A 394 8.85 11.48 2.74
CA SER A 394 10.08 12.09 3.22
C SER A 394 11.32 11.34 2.71
N LYS A 395 12.34 12.11 2.34
CA LYS A 395 13.67 11.61 1.96
C LYS A 395 14.69 11.68 3.10
N ALA A 396 14.28 12.10 4.29
CA ALA A 396 15.15 12.11 5.45
C ALA A 396 15.50 10.67 5.84
N ASP A 397 16.70 10.46 6.37
CA ASP A 397 17.15 9.16 6.84
C ASP A 397 16.19 8.62 7.93
N ASP A 398 15.87 7.32 7.84
CA ASP A 398 14.94 6.61 8.73
C ASP A 398 13.53 7.20 8.87
N ALA A 399 13.12 8.11 7.98
CA ALA A 399 11.78 8.69 8.03
C ALA A 399 10.68 7.66 7.74
N LEU A 400 9.59 7.72 8.52
CA LEU A 400 8.42 6.86 8.31
C LEU A 400 7.70 7.23 7.00
N ASN A 401 7.63 6.31 6.04
CA ASN A 401 7.00 6.51 4.74
C ASN A 401 5.90 5.47 4.47
N GLY A 402 5.13 5.69 3.40
CA GLY A 402 3.95 4.91 3.03
C GLY A 402 4.21 3.43 2.88
N ASP A 403 5.33 3.07 2.29
CA ASP A 403 5.84 1.70 2.18
C ASP A 403 5.90 0.99 3.54
N ARG A 404 6.30 1.70 4.60
CA ARG A 404 6.49 1.13 5.94
C ARG A 404 5.23 1.16 6.80
N TYR A 405 4.53 2.29 6.86
CA TYR A 405 3.33 2.39 7.71
C TYR A 405 2.13 1.66 7.11
N ASN A 406 1.92 1.67 5.78
CA ASN A 406 0.82 0.92 5.17
C ASN A 406 1.01 -0.58 5.35
N LEU A 407 2.25 -1.08 5.18
CA LEU A 407 2.55 -2.50 5.38
C LEU A 407 2.38 -2.92 6.85
N THR A 408 2.82 -2.09 7.80
CA THR A 408 2.61 -2.34 9.24
C THR A 408 1.12 -2.40 9.58
N MET A 409 0.34 -1.42 9.10
CA MET A 409 -1.11 -1.41 9.28
C MET A 409 -1.76 -2.65 8.64
N TYR A 410 -1.32 -3.03 7.44
CA TYR A 410 -1.78 -4.23 6.75
C TYR A 410 -1.55 -5.49 7.61
N TYR A 411 -0.34 -5.69 8.14
CA TYR A 411 -0.04 -6.84 9.00
C TYR A 411 -0.95 -6.89 10.22
N LEU A 412 -1.17 -5.75 10.89
CA LEU A 412 -2.07 -5.68 12.04
C LEU A 412 -3.51 -6.02 11.67
N LEU A 413 -4.01 -5.49 10.55
CA LEU A 413 -5.36 -5.75 10.05
C LEU A 413 -5.57 -7.17 9.52
N SER A 414 -4.51 -7.84 9.04
CA SER A 414 -4.55 -9.25 8.66
C SER A 414 -4.64 -10.19 9.86
N ASN A 415 -4.28 -9.69 11.04
CA ASN A 415 -4.28 -10.44 12.30
C ASN A 415 -5.59 -10.35 13.08
N VAL A 416 -6.55 -9.53 12.63
CA VAL A 416 -7.86 -9.34 13.27
C VAL A 416 -9.03 -9.55 12.32
N PRO A 417 -10.18 -10.01 12.83
CA PRO A 417 -11.32 -10.33 11.99
C PRO A 417 -12.01 -9.05 11.52
N SER A 418 -12.75 -9.11 10.42
CA SER A 418 -13.44 -7.93 9.89
C SER A 418 -14.53 -7.40 10.83
N GLN A 419 -15.21 -8.31 11.54
CA GLN A 419 -16.25 -8.00 12.52
C GLN A 419 -15.85 -8.54 13.89
N PRO A 420 -16.29 -7.90 14.98
CA PRO A 420 -16.01 -8.39 16.31
C PRO A 420 -16.64 -9.78 16.51
N THR A 421 -15.85 -10.72 17.03
CA THR A 421 -16.28 -12.09 17.31
C THR A 421 -17.25 -12.19 18.49
N ALA A 422 -17.34 -11.14 19.31
CA ALA A 422 -18.32 -10.97 20.38
C ALA A 422 -18.81 -9.51 20.42
N LYS A 423 -20.11 -9.29 20.66
CA LYS A 423 -20.65 -7.96 20.98
C LYS A 423 -20.10 -7.54 22.35
N MET A 424 -19.03 -6.74 22.38
CA MET A 424 -18.59 -6.13 23.62
C MET A 424 -19.61 -5.08 24.09
N PRO A 425 -19.98 -5.08 25.38
CA PRO A 425 -20.87 -4.08 25.95
C PRO A 425 -20.13 -2.76 26.13
N GLY A 426 -20.71 -1.67 25.61
CA GLY A 426 -20.71 -0.34 26.22
C GLY A 426 -19.39 0.45 26.24
N LYS A 427 -19.31 1.45 25.35
CA LYS A 427 -18.55 2.71 25.43
C LYS A 427 -17.08 2.59 25.88
N SER A 428 -16.19 2.48 24.90
CA SER A 428 -14.74 2.71 24.98
C SER A 428 -14.37 4.20 25.18
N SER A 429 -15.04 4.91 26.09
CA SER A 429 -14.95 6.37 26.20
C SER A 429 -13.61 6.92 26.71
N LEU A 430 -12.59 6.07 26.88
CA LEU A 430 -11.29 6.42 27.47
C LEU A 430 -10.10 6.00 26.60
N CYS A 431 -10.32 5.49 25.39
CA CYS A 431 -9.25 5.25 24.42
C CYS A 431 -8.97 6.55 23.66
N TYR A 432 -7.78 7.12 23.59
CA TYR A 432 -6.45 6.65 24.00
C TYR A 432 -5.87 7.59 25.06
N ASP A 433 -5.07 7.11 26.02
CA ASP A 433 -4.39 8.00 27.00
C ASP A 433 -2.86 7.85 26.98
N GLY A 434 -2.22 8.37 25.93
CA GLY A 434 -0.77 8.37 25.78
C GLY A 434 -0.24 9.40 24.78
N PRO A 435 1.08 9.45 24.58
CA PRO A 435 1.71 10.27 23.54
C PRO A 435 1.49 9.67 22.14
N SER A 436 1.74 10.46 21.10
CA SER A 436 1.62 9.99 19.71
C SER A 436 2.53 8.78 19.44
N THR A 437 1.98 7.73 18.83
CA THR A 437 2.73 6.57 18.35
C THR A 437 3.41 6.81 17.00
N LEU A 438 3.08 7.90 16.30
CA LEU A 438 3.58 8.19 14.96
C LEU A 438 5.11 8.33 14.94
N PHE A 439 5.67 8.90 15.99
CA PHE A 439 7.11 9.17 16.11
C PHE A 439 7.89 8.06 16.83
N SER A 440 7.24 6.94 17.16
CA SER A 440 7.89 5.81 17.83
C SER A 440 8.53 4.86 16.82
N SER A 441 9.85 4.92 16.66
CA SER A 441 10.58 4.05 15.72
C SER A 441 10.41 2.55 16.03
N GLN A 442 10.19 2.17 17.29
CA GLN A 442 10.00 0.78 17.72
C GLN A 442 8.72 0.14 17.18
N LEU A 443 7.66 0.94 16.97
CA LEU A 443 6.37 0.44 16.48
C LEU A 443 6.35 0.19 14.97
N TRP A 444 7.35 0.69 14.26
CA TRP A 444 7.41 0.60 12.80
C TRP A 444 8.50 -0.36 12.31
N GLN A 445 9.06 -1.23 13.15
CA GLN A 445 10.20 -2.08 12.75
C GLN A 445 9.88 -2.97 11.51
N PRO A 446 10.85 -3.18 10.61
CA PRO A 446 10.66 -4.06 9.45
C PRO A 446 10.44 -5.51 9.90
N VAL A 447 9.66 -6.27 9.13
CA VAL A 447 9.29 -7.65 9.45
C VAL A 447 9.88 -8.61 8.43
N ASN A 448 10.91 -9.35 8.82
CA ASN A 448 11.64 -10.25 7.92
C ASN A 448 11.41 -11.74 8.22
N THR A 449 10.81 -12.07 9.36
CA THR A 449 10.56 -13.45 9.81
C THR A 449 9.23 -13.58 10.55
N ASN A 450 8.72 -14.82 10.64
CA ASN A 450 7.50 -15.12 11.40
C ASN A 450 7.55 -14.66 12.87
N PRO A 451 8.65 -14.87 13.63
CA PRO A 451 8.74 -14.35 15.00
C PRO A 451 8.71 -12.82 15.07
N THR A 452 9.34 -12.11 14.12
CA THR A 452 9.29 -10.64 14.09
C THR A 452 7.89 -10.11 13.77
N LEU A 453 7.10 -10.84 12.97
CA LEU A 453 5.70 -10.50 12.72
C LEU A 453 4.89 -10.58 14.02
N LEU A 454 5.00 -11.70 14.72
CA LEU A 454 4.28 -11.92 15.97
C LEU A 454 4.69 -10.89 17.04
N ALA A 455 5.99 -10.61 17.17
CA ALA A 455 6.49 -9.60 18.10
C ALA A 455 5.97 -8.19 17.76
N LEU A 456 5.88 -7.84 16.48
CA LEU A 456 5.32 -6.55 16.04
C LEU A 456 3.84 -6.45 16.40
N VAL A 457 3.05 -7.48 16.09
CA VAL A 457 1.61 -7.52 16.40
C VAL A 457 1.39 -7.42 17.91
N ASP A 458 2.09 -8.22 18.70
CA ASP A 458 1.99 -8.20 20.16
C ASP A 458 2.38 -6.83 20.74
N LEU A 459 3.47 -6.23 20.26
CA LEU A 459 3.91 -4.89 20.70
C LEU A 459 2.83 -3.82 20.47
N TRP A 460 2.18 -3.82 19.30
CA TRP A 460 1.08 -2.90 19.01
C TRP A 460 -0.13 -3.14 19.92
N PHE A 461 -0.53 -4.41 20.11
CA PHE A 461 -1.66 -4.77 20.96
C PHE A 461 -1.41 -4.36 22.41
N VAL A 462 -0.24 -4.66 22.97
CA VAL A 462 0.16 -4.26 24.32
C VAL A 462 0.16 -2.73 24.45
N THR A 463 0.70 -2.02 23.45
CA THR A 463 0.75 -0.55 23.45
C THR A 463 -0.65 0.07 23.52
N LEU A 464 -1.58 -0.42 22.71
CA LEU A 464 -2.96 0.09 22.68
C LEU A 464 -3.74 -0.32 23.94
N ARG A 465 -3.62 -1.58 24.39
CA ARG A 465 -4.30 -2.10 25.58
C ARG A 465 -3.90 -1.32 26.83
N LYS A 466 -2.59 -1.10 27.03
CA LYS A 466 -2.07 -0.34 28.19
C LYS A 466 -2.51 1.13 28.21
N ARG A 467 -3.14 1.61 27.13
CA ARG A 467 -3.58 3.00 26.94
C ARG A 467 -5.11 3.13 26.79
N GLY A 468 -5.85 2.13 27.28
CA GLY A 468 -7.32 2.18 27.38
C GLY A 468 -8.08 1.71 26.14
N CYS A 469 -7.39 1.21 25.11
CA CYS A 469 -8.00 0.83 23.83
C CYS A 469 -8.37 -0.65 23.72
N GLU A 470 -8.33 -1.41 24.82
CA GLU A 470 -8.69 -2.84 24.86
C GLU A 470 -10.02 -3.19 24.18
N PRO A 471 -11.12 -2.43 24.38
CA PRO A 471 -12.40 -2.75 23.75
C PRO A 471 -12.39 -2.62 22.22
N LEU A 472 -11.41 -1.90 21.67
CA LEU A 472 -11.28 -1.64 20.23
C LEU A 472 -10.34 -2.64 19.52
N LEU A 473 -9.77 -3.62 20.23
CA LEU A 473 -8.82 -4.57 19.62
C LEU A 473 -9.49 -5.80 18.98
N GLY A 474 -10.81 -5.95 19.15
CA GLY A 474 -11.54 -7.16 18.75
C GLY A 474 -11.94 -7.25 17.27
N SER A 475 -11.86 -6.15 16.51
CA SER A 475 -12.23 -6.08 15.10
C SER A 475 -11.26 -5.22 14.31
N GLY A 476 -11.16 -5.42 12.99
CA GLY A 476 -10.33 -4.59 12.11
C GLY A 476 -10.78 -3.14 12.06
N GLU A 477 -12.10 -2.88 12.05
CA GLU A 477 -12.65 -1.52 12.01
C GLU A 477 -12.34 -0.75 13.30
N ASP A 478 -12.43 -1.41 14.46
CA ASP A 478 -12.09 -0.78 15.73
C ASP A 478 -10.58 -0.66 15.93
N LEU A 479 -9.79 -1.66 15.47
CA LEU A 479 -8.34 -1.63 15.60
C LEU A 479 -7.75 -0.45 14.83
N ILE A 480 -8.19 -0.21 13.59
CA ILE A 480 -7.70 0.94 12.82
C ILE A 480 -8.09 2.28 13.47
N GLN A 481 -9.24 2.36 14.13
CA GLN A 481 -9.62 3.56 14.91
C GLN A 481 -8.71 3.73 16.12
N ALA A 482 -8.44 2.68 16.88
CA ALA A 482 -7.51 2.71 18.02
C ALA A 482 -6.09 3.12 17.60
N MET A 483 -5.62 2.59 16.47
CA MET A 483 -4.34 2.98 15.88
C MET A 483 -4.31 4.45 15.46
N ILE A 484 -5.38 4.96 14.86
CA ILE A 484 -5.45 6.40 14.51
C ILE A 484 -5.50 7.26 15.75
N TYR A 485 -6.25 6.87 16.78
CA TYR A 485 -6.26 7.59 18.06
C TYR A 485 -4.85 7.63 18.66
N SER A 486 -4.10 6.53 18.61
CA SER A 486 -2.72 6.52 19.11
C SER A 486 -1.78 7.36 18.24
N MET A 487 -1.92 7.36 16.91
CA MET A 487 -1.07 8.13 16.00
C MET A 487 -1.33 9.64 16.09
N ALA A 488 -2.59 10.06 16.13
CA ALA A 488 -2.96 11.46 16.28
C ALA A 488 -2.94 11.94 17.76
N ALA A 489 -2.57 11.07 18.70
CA ALA A 489 -2.68 11.33 20.14
C ALA A 489 -4.07 11.87 20.53
N LEU A 490 -5.12 11.23 19.99
CA LEU A 490 -6.50 11.57 20.29
C LEU A 490 -6.91 10.95 21.61
N LYS A 491 -7.17 11.80 22.59
CA LYS A 491 -7.71 11.39 23.88
C LYS A 491 -9.22 11.56 23.89
N MET A 492 -9.92 10.44 24.01
CA MET A 492 -11.36 10.42 24.21
C MET A 492 -11.66 10.69 25.67
N SER A 493 -12.51 11.68 25.92
CA SER A 493 -13.17 11.90 27.21
C SER A 493 -14.65 11.50 27.08
N HIS A 494 -15.42 11.63 28.16
CA HIS A 494 -16.85 11.33 28.13
C HIS A 494 -17.65 12.26 27.20
N GLU A 495 -17.16 13.47 26.96
CA GLU A 495 -17.91 14.52 26.25
C GLU A 495 -17.21 15.08 25.00
N HIS A 496 -15.89 14.95 24.90
CA HIS A 496 -15.13 15.53 23.79
C HIS A 496 -13.87 14.71 23.46
N LEU A 497 -13.41 14.85 22.22
CA LEU A 497 -12.19 14.26 21.68
C LEU A 497 -11.12 15.35 21.54
N THR A 498 -9.94 15.12 22.10
CA THR A 498 -8.84 16.12 22.11
C THR A 498 -7.60 15.60 21.40
N MET A 499 -6.92 16.45 20.63
CA MET A 499 -5.69 16.10 19.88
C MET A 499 -4.43 16.63 20.54
N TRP A 500 -3.56 15.74 21.04
CA TRP A 500 -2.36 16.09 21.83
C TRP A 500 -1.05 15.91 21.05
N LEU A 501 -0.99 16.43 19.82
CA LEU A 501 0.26 16.55 19.08
C LEU A 501 1.01 17.81 19.51
N LYS A 502 2.34 17.79 19.44
CA LYS A 502 3.16 18.96 19.74
C LYS A 502 3.42 19.75 18.47
N PRO A 503 3.27 21.09 18.46
CA PRO A 503 3.48 21.89 17.24
C PRO A 503 4.85 21.68 16.58
N HIS A 504 5.92 21.56 17.36
CA HIS A 504 7.28 21.35 16.86
C HIS A 504 7.52 19.99 16.17
N ASP A 505 6.68 19.00 16.43
CA ASP A 505 6.79 17.67 15.81
C ASP A 505 6.09 17.64 14.43
N LEU A 506 5.29 18.67 14.11
CA LEU A 506 4.52 18.76 12.87
C LEU A 506 5.41 19.21 11.71
N ASN A 507 6.32 18.36 11.26
CA ASN A 507 7.27 18.71 10.18
C ASN A 507 6.89 18.12 8.82
N ARG A 508 5.67 17.60 8.70
CA ARG A 508 5.11 16.93 7.51
C ARG A 508 3.62 17.20 7.42
N ALA A 509 3.09 17.22 6.19
CA ALA A 509 1.64 17.27 6.01
C ALA A 509 1.04 15.92 6.40
N ILE A 510 0.04 15.96 7.27
CA ILE A 510 -0.57 14.77 7.87
C ILE A 510 -2.08 14.82 7.64
N HIS A 511 -2.70 13.69 7.31
CA HIS A 511 -4.14 13.59 7.10
C HIS A 511 -4.69 12.32 7.72
N PHE A 512 -5.74 12.46 8.51
CA PHE A 512 -6.54 11.39 9.08
C PHE A 512 -7.93 11.40 8.42
N ARG A 513 -8.39 10.21 8.00
CA ARG A 513 -9.64 10.01 7.27
C ARG A 513 -10.60 9.16 8.07
N ARG A 514 -11.87 9.54 8.07
CA ARG A 514 -12.98 8.79 8.67
C ARG A 514 -12.69 8.41 10.12
N VAL A 515 -12.28 9.38 10.93
CA VAL A 515 -12.03 9.19 12.36
C VAL A 515 -13.35 9.23 13.10
N ARG A 516 -13.68 8.16 13.83
CA ARG A 516 -14.91 8.06 14.61
C ARG A 516 -14.84 8.97 15.84
N VAL A 517 -15.87 9.75 16.09
CA VAL A 517 -16.06 10.54 17.30
C VAL A 517 -17.12 9.83 18.15
N LEU A 518 -16.67 9.18 19.23
CA LEU A 518 -17.54 8.52 20.19
C LEU A 518 -18.10 9.54 21.19
N PRO A 519 -19.30 9.32 21.75
CA PRO A 519 -20.19 8.17 21.57
C PRO A 519 -21.18 8.29 20.39
N SER A 520 -21.16 9.39 19.64
CA SER A 520 -22.21 9.74 18.67
C SER A 520 -22.06 9.07 17.29
N ASP A 521 -21.06 8.18 17.12
CA ASP A 521 -20.71 7.48 15.87
C ASP A 521 -20.66 8.41 14.64
N VAL A 522 -20.20 9.65 14.82
CA VAL A 522 -19.98 10.62 13.74
C VAL A 522 -18.53 10.50 13.25
N TYR A 523 -18.31 10.62 11.95
CA TYR A 523 -16.97 10.56 11.36
C TYR A 523 -16.45 11.93 10.89
N VAL A 524 -15.15 12.15 11.09
CA VAL A 524 -14.45 13.39 10.78
C VAL A 524 -13.20 13.10 9.98
N ASP A 525 -12.93 13.96 8.99
CA ASP A 525 -11.64 14.06 8.34
C ASP A 525 -10.92 15.28 8.90
N PHE A 526 -9.67 15.12 9.33
CA PHE A 526 -8.84 16.24 9.76
C PHE A 526 -7.38 16.05 9.37
N GLY A 527 -6.59 17.09 9.46
CA GLY A 527 -5.17 17.01 9.15
C GLY A 527 -4.44 18.34 9.21
N ILE A 528 -3.14 18.27 9.08
CA ILE A 528 -2.24 19.42 9.09
C ILE A 528 -1.72 19.60 7.67
N ARG A 529 -1.87 20.80 7.12
CA ARG A 529 -1.34 21.19 5.81
C ARG A 529 -0.37 22.34 5.99
N TYR A 530 0.54 22.45 5.02
CA TYR A 530 1.37 23.63 4.89
C TYR A 530 0.61 24.71 4.12
N HIS A 531 0.58 25.90 4.68
CA HIS A 531 0.15 27.09 3.98
C HIS A 531 1.38 27.94 3.64
N GLN A 532 1.58 28.17 2.34
CA GLN A 532 2.65 29.04 1.87
C GLN A 532 2.12 30.46 1.82
N VAL A 533 2.43 31.26 2.84
CA VAL A 533 2.09 32.69 2.86
C VAL A 533 2.91 33.38 1.76
N HIS A 534 2.30 34.35 1.06
CA HIS A 534 2.83 34.97 -0.16
C HIS A 534 4.19 35.72 0.01
N SER A 535 4.71 35.84 1.22
CA SER A 535 6.11 36.18 1.49
C SER A 535 6.93 34.91 1.66
N ALA A 536 7.84 34.64 0.73
CA ALA A 536 8.61 33.39 0.56
C ALA A 536 9.53 32.96 1.75
N THR A 537 9.31 33.47 2.95
CA THR A 537 10.11 33.27 4.16
C THR A 537 9.35 32.63 5.32
N GLU A 538 8.02 32.52 5.28
CA GLU A 538 7.24 31.96 6.40
C GLU A 538 6.25 30.90 5.91
N VAL A 539 6.38 29.67 6.45
CA VAL A 539 5.48 28.55 6.20
C VAL A 539 4.65 28.39 7.46
N SER A 540 3.33 28.62 7.39
CA SER A 540 2.44 28.34 8.52
C SER A 540 1.82 26.95 8.40
N HIS A 541 1.49 26.36 9.53
CA HIS A 541 0.69 25.15 9.59
C HIS A 541 -0.77 25.50 9.79
N ASP A 542 -1.62 25.00 8.91
CA ASP A 542 -3.05 25.11 9.06
C ASP A 542 -3.59 23.72 9.40
N LEU A 543 -4.26 23.61 10.55
CA LEU A 543 -5.07 22.44 10.87
C LEU A 543 -6.43 22.62 10.19
N TYR A 544 -6.94 21.58 9.54
CA TYR A 544 -8.28 21.59 8.98
C TYR A 544 -9.08 20.41 9.52
N ALA A 545 -10.39 20.61 9.63
CA ALA A 545 -11.35 19.57 9.99
C ALA A 545 -12.62 19.71 9.13
N ARG A 546 -13.26 18.58 8.81
CA ARG A 546 -14.56 18.53 8.11
C ARG A 546 -15.35 17.29 8.53
N LYS A 547 -16.67 17.39 8.54
CA LYS A 547 -17.55 16.24 8.73
C LYS A 547 -17.57 15.38 7.47
N CYS A 548 -17.59 14.05 7.62
CA CYS A 548 -17.66 13.15 6.46
C CYS A 548 -19.05 13.20 5.79
N LYS A 549 -19.09 13.50 4.50
CA LYS A 549 -20.32 13.63 3.68
C LYS A 549 -21.19 12.37 3.59
N MET A 550 -20.62 11.19 3.82
CA MET A 550 -21.30 9.90 3.60
C MET A 550 -22.20 9.48 4.77
N GLU A 551 -22.26 10.24 5.86
CA GLU A 551 -22.98 9.86 7.08
C GLU A 551 -24.30 10.63 7.19
N GLU A 552 -25.45 9.92 7.21
CA GLU A 552 -26.81 10.50 7.39
C GLU A 552 -27.07 11.06 8.81
N SER A 553 -26.03 11.12 9.65
CA SER A 553 -26.17 11.62 11.02
C SER A 553 -26.54 13.10 11.03
N SER A 554 -27.72 13.41 11.56
CA SER A 554 -28.19 14.78 11.82
C SER A 554 -27.44 15.46 12.98
N THR A 555 -26.55 14.74 13.67
CA THR A 555 -25.79 15.26 14.80
C THR A 555 -24.83 16.35 14.34
N LYS A 556 -24.97 17.53 14.96
CA LYS A 556 -24.03 18.64 14.78
C LYS A 556 -22.72 18.29 15.48
N LEU A 557 -21.62 18.75 14.89
CA LEU A 557 -20.30 18.56 15.44
C LEU A 557 -19.62 19.92 15.50
N PHE A 558 -18.92 20.18 16.59
CA PHE A 558 -18.25 21.44 16.86
C PHE A 558 -16.76 21.21 17.04
N VAL A 559 -15.96 22.15 16.57
CA VAL A 559 -14.50 22.16 16.69
C VAL A 559 -14.03 23.47 17.29
N CYS A 560 -13.00 23.41 18.10
CA CYS A 560 -12.29 24.60 18.57
C CYS A 560 -10.79 24.34 18.75
N ALA A 561 -10.00 25.41 18.63
CA ALA A 561 -8.56 25.39 18.89
C ALA A 561 -8.26 25.29 20.39
N ALA A 562 -6.98 25.27 20.77
CA ALA A 562 -6.51 25.14 22.16
C ALA A 562 -7.18 26.07 23.18
N ASN A 563 -7.49 27.32 22.80
CA ASN A 563 -8.12 28.35 23.62
C ASN A 563 -9.66 28.36 23.55
N CYS A 564 -10.23 27.46 22.74
CA CYS A 564 -11.63 27.39 22.35
C CYS A 564 -12.30 28.73 22.02
N ASP A 565 -11.61 29.55 21.23
CA ASP A 565 -12.12 30.82 20.70
C ASP A 565 -11.64 31.07 19.27
N PRO A 566 -12.51 31.06 18.23
CA PRO A 566 -13.95 30.76 18.25
C PRO A 566 -14.27 29.25 18.36
N ILE A 567 -15.56 28.92 18.56
CA ILE A 567 -16.09 27.56 18.41
C ILE A 567 -16.84 27.50 17.08
N ASP A 568 -16.42 26.61 16.18
CA ASP A 568 -16.96 26.50 14.84
C ASP A 568 -17.79 25.22 14.68
N SER A 569 -18.92 25.30 13.99
CA SER A 569 -19.68 24.13 13.59
C SER A 569 -19.06 23.47 12.36
N LEU A 570 -18.80 22.17 12.42
CA LEU A 570 -18.30 21.38 11.31
C LEU A 570 -19.43 20.96 10.37
N GLY A 571 -19.29 21.32 9.10
CA GLY A 571 -20.14 20.86 8.00
C GLY A 571 -19.35 20.02 7.00
N ASP A 572 -19.89 19.94 5.80
CA ASP A 572 -19.28 19.25 4.65
C ASP A 572 -18.06 19.98 4.07
N SER A 573 -17.94 21.28 4.35
CA SER A 573 -16.82 22.14 3.95
C SER A 573 -15.67 22.04 4.95
N GLU A 574 -14.45 22.26 4.47
CA GLU A 574 -13.27 22.32 5.33
C GLU A 574 -13.30 23.59 6.19
N THR A 575 -13.15 23.40 7.51
CA THR A 575 -12.98 24.47 8.51
C THR A 575 -11.53 24.49 8.94
N SER A 576 -10.87 25.65 8.84
CA SER A 576 -9.50 25.86 9.30
C SER A 576 -9.47 26.18 10.80
N VAL A 577 -8.64 25.47 11.54
CA VAL A 577 -8.40 25.65 12.98
C VAL A 577 -6.98 26.18 13.15
N ILE A 578 -6.84 27.29 13.87
CA ILE A 578 -5.53 27.89 14.16
C ILE A 578 -4.80 27.04 15.20
N ILE A 579 -3.50 26.82 15.00
CA ILE A 579 -2.64 26.09 15.94
C ILE A 579 -2.04 27.09 16.93
N TYR A 580 -2.31 26.89 18.22
CA TYR A 580 -1.72 27.67 19.30
C TYR A 580 -0.76 26.81 20.14
N GLU A 581 0.26 27.45 20.68
CA GLU A 581 1.13 26.92 21.72
C GLU A 581 0.80 27.60 23.05
N THR A 582 0.62 26.80 24.11
CA THR A 582 0.08 27.23 25.39
C THR A 582 0.99 26.81 26.55
N ASN A 583 0.94 27.58 27.65
CA ASN A 583 1.61 27.24 28.91
C ASN A 583 0.61 27.24 30.09
N PRO A 584 0.29 26.08 30.71
CA PRO A 584 0.81 24.74 30.41
C PRO A 584 0.33 24.18 29.05
N PRO A 585 1.04 23.21 28.46
CA PRO A 585 0.68 22.64 27.14
C PRO A 585 -0.73 22.04 27.13
N SER A 586 -1.52 22.41 26.12
CA SER A 586 -2.87 21.91 25.88
C SER A 586 -3.00 21.16 24.55
N ALA A 587 -4.17 20.56 24.30
CA ALA A 587 -4.48 19.97 23.01
C ALA A 587 -4.56 21.04 21.91
N LEU A 588 -4.21 20.65 20.68
CA LEU A 588 -4.27 21.54 19.50
C LEU A 588 -5.71 21.75 19.02
N MET A 589 -6.57 20.75 19.23
CA MET A 589 -7.94 20.72 18.74
C MET A 589 -8.85 19.95 19.68
N HIS A 590 -10.04 20.47 19.87
CA HIS A 590 -11.13 19.87 20.63
C HIS A 590 -12.33 19.65 19.71
N LEU A 591 -12.90 18.44 19.74
CA LEU A 591 -14.08 18.05 18.98
C LEU A 591 -15.17 17.58 19.93
N SER A 592 -16.39 18.06 19.77
CA SER A 592 -17.53 17.66 20.59
C SER A 592 -18.82 17.67 19.77
N THR A 593 -19.76 16.78 20.10
CA THR A 593 -21.13 16.85 19.58
C THR A 593 -22.03 17.78 20.40
N ASP A 594 -21.57 18.21 21.57
CA ASP A 594 -22.23 19.21 22.42
C ASP A 594 -21.38 20.49 22.48
N GLU A 595 -21.94 21.57 21.95
CA GLU A 595 -21.35 22.91 22.01
C GLU A 595 -21.18 23.39 23.45
N LYS A 596 -22.14 23.06 24.33
CA LYS A 596 -22.11 23.51 25.72
C LYS A 596 -20.93 22.91 26.48
N SER A 597 -20.60 21.63 26.23
CA SER A 597 -19.40 21.00 26.79
C SER A 597 -18.11 21.74 26.42
N LEU A 598 -17.98 22.27 25.19
CA LEU A 598 -16.82 23.08 24.79
C LEU A 598 -16.81 24.46 25.46
N VAL A 599 -17.98 25.08 25.64
CA VAL A 599 -18.12 26.35 26.37
C VAL A 599 -17.74 26.18 27.84
N ASP A 600 -18.17 25.11 28.49
CA ASP A 600 -17.84 24.81 29.88
C ASP A 600 -16.36 24.42 30.02
N PHE A 601 -15.80 23.70 29.04
CA PHE A 601 -14.36 23.42 28.97
C PHE A 601 -13.53 24.70 28.86
N LYS A 602 -13.92 25.64 27.98
CA LYS A 602 -13.27 26.97 27.86
C LYS A 602 -13.21 27.70 29.19
N ARG A 603 -14.28 27.66 29.99
CA ARG A 603 -14.34 28.29 31.32
C ARG A 603 -13.40 27.64 32.35
N SER A 604 -13.08 26.36 32.18
CA SER A 604 -12.21 25.61 33.07
C SER A 604 -10.72 25.74 32.76
N GLN A 605 -10.37 26.27 31.57
CA GLN A 605 -8.98 26.41 31.16
C GLN A 605 -8.35 27.70 31.73
N HIS A 606 -7.20 27.53 32.37
CA HIS A 606 -6.38 28.63 32.88
C HIS A 606 -5.01 28.62 32.19
N HIS A 607 -4.96 29.16 30.96
CA HIS A 607 -3.71 29.35 30.24
C HIS A 607 -3.04 30.65 30.69
N ASN A 608 -1.75 30.58 31.02
CA ASN A 608 -0.97 31.77 31.38
C ASN A 608 -0.44 32.50 30.14
N ASP A 609 -0.18 31.74 29.07
CA ASP A 609 0.33 32.25 27.80
C ASP A 609 -0.30 31.43 26.66
N VAL A 610 -0.72 32.13 25.60
CA VAL A 610 -1.31 31.56 24.39
C VAL A 610 -0.72 32.32 23.21
N GLN A 611 0.16 31.67 22.46
CA GLN A 611 0.81 32.25 21.29
C GLN A 611 0.46 31.42 20.06
N MET A 612 0.39 32.05 18.89
CA MET A 612 0.27 31.30 17.64
C MET A 612 1.52 30.45 17.47
N ALA A 613 1.36 29.17 17.18
CA ALA A 613 2.49 28.27 17.05
C ALA A 613 3.38 28.70 15.86
N GLU A 614 4.68 28.72 16.08
CA GLU A 614 5.63 29.01 15.01
C GLU A 614 5.58 27.92 13.93
N GLY A 615 5.85 28.34 12.69
CA GLY A 615 5.98 27.44 11.56
C GLY A 615 7.13 26.43 11.73
N PRO A 616 7.13 25.34 10.94
CA PRO A 616 8.24 24.40 10.92
C PRO A 616 9.50 25.10 10.42
N ARG A 617 10.66 24.72 10.97
CA ARG A 617 11.94 25.29 10.53
C ARG A 617 12.25 24.87 9.10
N HIS A 618 12.66 25.84 8.27
CA HIS A 618 12.92 25.64 6.83
C HIS A 618 14.01 24.61 6.53
N ASP A 619 15.03 24.52 7.38
CA ASP A 619 16.11 23.53 7.29
C ASP A 619 15.55 22.11 7.40
N LEU A 620 14.68 21.87 8.39
CA LEU A 620 14.08 20.57 8.64
C LEU A 620 13.13 20.14 7.51
N ILE A 621 12.30 21.06 7.00
CA ILE A 621 11.45 20.80 5.83
C ILE A 621 12.30 20.42 4.61
N SER A 622 13.45 21.09 4.41
CA SER A 622 14.34 20.84 3.28
C SER A 622 14.90 19.43 3.30
N VAL A 623 15.29 18.93 4.48
CA VAL A 623 15.72 17.53 4.67
C VAL A 623 14.59 16.57 4.32
N HIS A 624 13.37 16.84 4.79
CA HIS A 624 12.26 15.94 4.50
C HIS A 624 11.91 15.92 3.00
N LEU A 625 11.98 17.05 2.29
CA LEU A 625 11.65 17.13 0.85
C LEU A 625 12.77 16.63 -0.07
N HIS A 626 14.03 16.94 0.26
CA HIS A 626 15.17 16.77 -0.64
C HIS A 626 16.20 15.74 -0.14
N GLY A 627 16.11 15.29 1.10
CA GLY A 627 17.04 14.33 1.72
C GLY A 627 18.35 14.96 2.18
N HIS A 628 18.49 16.28 2.05
CA HIS A 628 19.68 17.01 2.46
C HIS A 628 19.31 18.45 2.83
N MET A 629 20.12 19.06 3.69
CA MET A 629 19.93 20.43 4.18
C MET A 629 20.14 21.49 3.08
N LEU A 630 20.94 21.17 2.06
CA LEU A 630 21.19 22.10 0.97
C LEU A 630 19.95 22.10 0.06
N ARG A 631 19.20 23.20 0.10
CA ARG A 631 18.16 23.53 -0.89
C ARG A 631 18.64 23.11 -2.27
N GLY A 632 17.90 22.23 -2.97
CA GLY A 632 18.25 21.84 -4.33
C GLY A 632 18.59 23.10 -5.15
N LEU A 633 19.78 23.14 -5.76
CA LEU A 633 20.25 24.32 -6.48
C LEU A 633 19.16 24.78 -7.46
N PRO A 634 18.73 26.06 -7.43
CA PRO A 634 17.61 26.54 -8.24
C PRO A 634 17.75 26.15 -9.72
N MET A 635 16.64 25.93 -10.43
CA MET A 635 16.70 25.62 -11.87
C MET A 635 17.54 26.63 -12.65
N PHE A 636 17.54 27.91 -12.23
CA PHE A 636 18.40 28.94 -12.81
C PHE A 636 19.89 28.62 -12.72
N PHE A 637 20.37 28.03 -11.61
CA PHE A 637 21.76 27.58 -11.48
C PHE A 637 22.12 26.57 -12.58
N TRP A 638 21.28 25.55 -12.78
CA TRP A 638 21.49 24.54 -13.82
C TRP A 638 21.38 25.10 -15.23
N ILE A 639 20.49 26.06 -15.46
CA ILE A 639 20.40 26.80 -16.73
C ILE A 639 21.67 27.61 -16.98
N THR A 640 22.17 28.33 -15.97
CA THR A 640 23.41 29.12 -16.09
C THR A 640 24.64 28.23 -16.28
N LEU A 641 24.71 27.09 -15.59
CA LEU A 641 25.78 26.12 -15.75
C LEU A 641 25.73 25.51 -17.15
N GLY A 642 24.54 25.10 -17.63
CA GLY A 642 24.35 24.60 -18.99
C GLY A 642 24.74 25.61 -20.05
N PHE A 643 24.34 26.88 -19.89
CA PHE A 643 24.76 27.97 -20.76
C PHE A 643 26.28 28.15 -20.78
N LEU A 644 26.93 28.15 -19.61
CA LEU A 644 28.39 28.28 -19.49
C LEU A 644 29.11 27.12 -20.20
N VAL A 645 28.61 25.89 -20.01
CA VAL A 645 29.14 24.70 -20.69
C VAL A 645 29.01 24.84 -22.20
N VAL A 646 27.85 25.28 -22.72
CA VAL A 646 27.67 25.50 -24.17
C VAL A 646 28.63 26.56 -24.70
N VAL A 647 28.77 27.70 -24.02
CA VAL A 647 29.69 28.77 -24.41
C VAL A 647 31.15 28.28 -24.42
N PHE A 648 31.54 27.49 -23.43
CA PHE A 648 32.85 26.88 -23.36
C PHE A 648 33.13 25.94 -24.55
N HIS A 649 32.17 25.08 -24.91
CA HIS A 649 32.31 24.18 -26.06
C HIS A 649 32.36 24.96 -27.38
N LEU A 650 31.56 26.02 -27.53
CA LEU A 650 31.63 26.89 -28.71
C LEU A 650 33.00 27.58 -28.83
N PHE A 651 33.62 27.95 -27.71
CA PHE A 651 34.96 28.53 -27.68
C PHE A 651 36.02 27.51 -28.10
N ILE A 652 35.94 26.27 -27.61
CA ILE A 652 36.83 25.17 -28.04
C ILE A 652 36.64 24.91 -29.53
N CYS A 653 35.40 24.78 -30.02
CA CYS A 653 35.13 24.58 -31.44
C CYS A 653 35.70 25.72 -32.29
N ARG A 654 35.63 26.97 -31.82
CA ARG A 654 36.22 28.13 -32.50
C ARG A 654 37.75 28.03 -32.57
N ILE A 655 38.42 27.61 -31.49
CA ILE A 655 39.88 27.42 -31.48
C ILE A 655 40.28 26.30 -32.45
N VAL A 656 39.60 25.15 -32.38
CA VAL A 656 39.87 24.00 -33.26
C VAL A 656 39.63 24.36 -34.74
N TYR A 657 38.56 25.10 -35.04
CA TYR A 657 38.29 25.58 -36.39
C TYR A 657 39.34 26.60 -36.87
N ALA A 658 39.80 27.50 -36.01
CA ALA A 658 40.85 28.45 -36.35
C ALA A 658 42.19 27.75 -36.64
N GLU A 659 42.55 26.73 -35.87
CA GLU A 659 43.81 26.00 -36.04
C GLU A 659 43.78 25.06 -37.27
N LEU A 660 42.64 24.41 -37.54
CA LEU A 660 42.50 23.47 -38.66
C LEU A 660 42.18 24.14 -40.00
N TRP A 661 41.50 25.28 -39.99
CA TRP A 661 41.00 25.92 -41.22
C TRP A 661 41.73 27.23 -41.59
N LYS A 662 42.53 27.82 -40.68
CA LYS A 662 43.45 28.94 -41.00
C LYS A 662 44.92 28.53 -40.95
N GLY A 663 45.26 27.40 -41.57
CA GLY A 663 46.63 27.15 -42.03
C GLY A 663 46.78 27.58 -43.49
N GLY A 664 47.36 28.75 -43.77
CA GLY A 664 47.62 29.19 -45.15
C GLY A 664 48.24 30.57 -45.37
N GLY A 665 49.52 30.74 -44.99
CA GLY A 665 50.54 31.53 -45.73
C GLY A 665 50.58 33.07 -45.63
N PRO A 666 51.73 33.70 -45.31
CA PRO A 666 51.92 35.15 -45.41
C PRO A 666 52.48 35.57 -46.78
N THR A 667 51.92 36.61 -47.40
CA THR A 667 52.60 37.36 -48.46
C THR A 667 52.54 38.86 -48.17
N LEU A 668 53.74 39.44 -48.01
CA LEU A 668 54.09 40.87 -48.00
C LEU A 668 54.99 41.11 -49.22
N PRO A 669 55.31 42.34 -49.62
CA PRO A 669 54.43 43.40 -50.18
C PRO A 669 55.05 43.99 -51.47
N THR A 670 54.36 44.88 -52.21
CA THR A 670 55.10 45.94 -52.96
C THR A 670 54.26 47.17 -53.30
N SER A 671 54.89 48.31 -53.00
CA SER A 671 54.89 49.62 -53.69
C SER A 671 53.61 50.49 -53.76
N SER A 672 53.71 51.62 -53.06
CA SER A 672 53.50 53.01 -53.55
C SER A 672 52.85 53.16 -54.94
N THR A 673 51.90 54.07 -55.19
CA THR A 673 51.84 55.48 -54.78
C THR A 673 50.42 56.00 -55.12
N THR A 674 49.93 56.95 -54.32
CA THR A 674 48.74 57.84 -54.44
C THR A 674 47.91 57.85 -55.74
N PRO A 675 46.58 58.08 -55.63
CA PRO A 675 46.07 59.38 -56.09
C PRO A 675 44.92 60.02 -55.28
N LYS A 676 44.82 61.36 -55.41
CA LYS A 676 43.68 62.23 -55.07
C LYS A 676 42.42 61.75 -55.80
N ARG A 677 41.30 61.47 -55.12
CA ARG A 677 40.25 62.37 -54.57
C ARG A 677 39.31 62.93 -55.65
N HIS A 678 38.08 62.42 -55.66
CA HIS A 678 36.76 63.07 -55.87
C HIS A 678 35.77 61.96 -56.24
N SER A 679 34.49 61.93 -55.88
CA SER A 679 33.62 62.52 -54.85
C SER A 679 32.20 62.09 -55.22
N GLY A 680 31.34 61.81 -54.24
CA GLY A 680 29.91 61.52 -54.42
C GLY A 680 29.52 60.32 -53.56
N SER A 681 29.12 60.46 -52.29
CA SER A 681 27.99 61.20 -51.67
C SER A 681 26.64 60.47 -51.80
N TYR A 682 25.88 60.58 -50.70
CA TYR A 682 24.61 59.96 -50.28
C TYR A 682 24.77 58.62 -49.55
N GLY A 683 24.43 58.46 -48.26
CA GLY A 683 23.82 59.36 -47.28
C GLY A 683 22.81 58.60 -46.40
N HIS A 684 22.90 58.82 -45.08
CA HIS A 684 21.91 58.51 -44.01
C HIS A 684 21.75 57.04 -43.58
N SER A 685 21.49 56.67 -42.31
CA SER A 685 21.46 57.34 -41.00
C SER A 685 21.12 56.27 -39.92
N TRP A 686 21.47 56.56 -38.66
CA TRP A 686 21.01 56.00 -37.36
C TRP A 686 21.76 54.81 -36.70
N ASP A 687 22.61 55.20 -35.73
CA ASP A 687 22.67 54.82 -34.31
C ASP A 687 22.72 53.35 -33.84
N SER A 688 23.69 53.02 -32.97
CA SER A 688 23.47 53.08 -31.51
C SER A 688 24.56 52.39 -30.64
N HIS A 689 25.14 53.19 -29.74
CA HIS A 689 25.25 52.95 -28.29
C HIS A 689 25.68 51.57 -27.75
N SER A 690 26.97 51.23 -27.86
CA SER A 690 27.54 50.06 -27.14
C SER A 690 29.00 50.22 -26.67
N ALA A 691 29.53 51.44 -26.56
CA ALA A 691 30.92 51.67 -26.12
C ALA A 691 31.07 52.43 -24.78
N THR A 692 29.98 52.89 -24.15
CA THR A 692 30.05 53.81 -22.99
C THR A 692 29.75 53.17 -21.63
N MET A 693 29.37 51.89 -21.58
CA MET A 693 29.00 51.18 -20.33
C MET A 693 30.18 50.47 -19.62
N ALA A 694 31.28 50.19 -20.32
CA ALA A 694 32.42 49.45 -19.75
C ALA A 694 33.36 50.30 -18.88
N SER A 695 33.44 51.63 -19.09
CA SER A 695 34.33 52.50 -18.29
C SER A 695 33.68 53.03 -17.00
N ILE A 696 32.34 52.96 -16.87
CA ILE A 696 31.61 53.42 -15.68
C ILE A 696 31.57 52.32 -14.60
N TYR A 697 31.52 51.04 -14.99
CA TYR A 697 31.47 49.91 -14.05
C TYR A 697 32.80 49.64 -13.33
N VAL A 698 33.94 49.84 -14.02
CA VAL A 698 35.27 49.62 -13.43
C VAL A 698 35.64 50.70 -12.42
N ASN A 699 35.23 51.96 -12.65
CA ASN A 699 35.52 53.07 -11.75
C ASN A 699 34.64 53.09 -10.48
N SER A 700 33.40 52.60 -10.55
CA SER A 700 32.53 52.48 -9.35
C SER A 700 32.99 51.35 -8.42
N HIS A 701 33.55 50.26 -8.95
CA HIS A 701 33.99 49.13 -8.15
C HIS A 701 35.31 49.41 -7.39
N LEU A 702 36.19 50.25 -7.95
CA LEU A 702 37.43 50.70 -7.29
C LEU A 702 37.18 51.76 -6.20
N ALA A 703 36.13 52.59 -6.33
CA ALA A 703 35.74 53.57 -5.31
C ALA A 703 35.12 52.91 -4.06
N ASN A 704 34.36 51.82 -4.22
CA ASN A 704 33.76 51.09 -3.10
C ASN A 704 34.78 50.26 -2.29
N ARG A 705 35.81 49.70 -2.95
CA ARG A 705 36.89 49.00 -2.23
C ARG A 705 37.75 49.93 -1.35
N ARG A 706 37.90 51.21 -1.72
CA ARG A 706 38.59 52.20 -0.87
C ARG A 706 37.75 52.63 0.36
N ARG A 707 36.42 52.61 0.27
CA ARG A 707 35.53 52.91 1.42
C ARG A 707 35.44 51.76 2.43
N GLN A 708 35.43 50.50 1.98
CA GLN A 708 35.44 49.35 2.89
C GLN A 708 36.79 49.15 3.61
N ALA A 709 37.91 49.55 2.99
CA ALA A 709 39.22 49.52 3.64
C ALA A 709 39.40 50.60 4.73
N GLN A 710 38.67 51.72 4.67
CA GLN A 710 38.70 52.75 5.72
C GLN A 710 37.75 52.48 6.90
N HIS A 711 36.74 51.62 6.74
CA HIS A 711 35.83 51.28 7.83
C HIS A 711 36.39 50.18 8.75
N ASN A 712 37.20 49.26 8.21
CA ASN A 712 37.81 48.16 8.98
C ASN A 712 39.07 48.56 9.79
N TYR A 713 39.54 49.81 9.70
CA TYR A 713 40.68 50.31 10.49
C TYR A 713 40.24 51.19 11.69
N ARG A 714 38.93 51.37 11.92
CA ARG A 714 38.40 52.24 12.98
C ARG A 714 37.86 51.50 14.21
N ASP A 715 37.74 50.17 14.16
CA ASP A 715 37.20 49.35 15.27
C ASP A 715 38.24 48.43 15.93
N GLN A 716 39.54 48.63 15.68
CA GLN A 716 40.62 47.94 16.40
C GLN A 716 41.82 48.85 16.62
N LEU A 717 41.83 49.54 17.76
CA LEU A 717 42.98 49.95 18.58
C LEU A 717 42.41 50.33 19.96
N PRO A 718 43.14 50.08 21.06
CA PRO A 718 42.60 49.77 22.39
C PRO A 718 41.79 50.86 23.07
#